data_AF-A0A2D5XDB2-F1
#
_entry.id   AF-A0A2D5XDB2-F1
#
_cell.length_a   1.000
_cell.length_b   1.000
_cell.length_c   1.000
_cell.angle_alpha   90.00
_cell.angle_beta   90.00
_cell.angle_gamma   90.00
#
_symmetry.space_group_name_H-M   'P 1'
#
loop_
_entity.id
_entity.type
_entity.pdbx_description
1 polymer ?
#
loop_
_entity_poly.entity_id
_entity_poly.type
_entity_poly.pdbx_seq_one_letter_code
_entity_poly.pdbx_strand_id
1 'polypeptide(L)'
;MNAKKLVLGLFSFLLLLLLINFVNAQEDFTASTLPSVELCPCSNQGYAVVVQNTGSIANSYTLLAGGDAAGWVTFNPKSFVLAPGQSGSFFVYVDSICNIEGHSGLEIFITTNNGLTKVVKQTLKISECYDYSLDHGKIVDDVKESVDYSQHEGSYSLCSDEQKSIPILITNNENFENSFNLFLDAPGWAKLNAGSASLGAKSSGIFLIDFDTTDVNGDFNLKLAAISKLGKVQRKKSIGVSVDECYALEVELEKEQDMVCGGENKRYAVIVKNSGTLRQDVELEVEGADWAGFGNKILETKDENDVELSESNNESKIVDNEPESMFNGNTAFELNSDEEKTAELNLNPPDELSGNFIIKVHAVPDNKAELRSSDAINIDVVDKLTCYQSNINAKSSVTNIYKEDLFFAKVTNDGIKKITYAVSLEGPSWVSVSPQTLELNPGQIGNLNLNINPLEDTDPGNYGVKINLEGEGALYSENINIKLRKETELEKNLKSAVKENKYYIYLLIFIIILLVIFRKRIIKVKNRVTDRYKKYKIRQERKRNLRLARQERQEEKKKQRELEEKKKQELRKKELEKEKIKKSKFWEKYKNWIYSFAGIIAVLAYIGYSNKLFNIKYIHIYAWNLVYGYLYYILLGLGVVFALFLFFLFYNYFSKRKKTKEKREIKKSEKKPMEKILGSKIMFFMGIVLILAGLSSVLIYYNLFDEIKDFFVLYSYYFVLGIIILITIIVALKLSKRLQKFLKE
;
A
#
# COMPACT_ATOMS: atom_id res chain seq x y z
N MET A 1 -106.33 104.34 -27.21
CA MET A 1 -105.90 102.99 -26.75
C MET A 1 -104.44 102.81 -27.09
N ASN A 2 -103.56 102.81 -26.09
CA ASN A 2 -102.11 102.95 -26.28
C ASN A 2 -101.44 101.62 -26.61
N ALA A 3 -101.00 101.47 -27.86
CA ALA A 3 -100.22 100.34 -28.37
C ALA A 3 -98.93 100.04 -27.56
N LYS A 4 -98.49 100.97 -26.70
CA LYS A 4 -97.34 100.77 -25.77
C LYS A 4 -97.61 99.79 -24.63
N LYS A 5 -98.86 99.52 -24.21
CA LYS A 5 -99.14 98.54 -23.13
C LYS A 5 -99.24 97.09 -23.63
N LEU A 6 -99.53 96.86 -24.92
CA LEU A 6 -99.62 95.52 -25.49
C LEU A 6 -98.22 94.93 -25.78
N VAL A 7 -97.27 95.75 -26.19
CA VAL A 7 -95.88 95.32 -26.48
C VAL A 7 -95.12 94.96 -25.20
N LEU A 8 -95.37 95.63 -24.07
CA LEU A 8 -94.70 95.33 -22.79
C LEU A 8 -95.23 94.03 -22.15
N GLY A 9 -96.52 93.72 -22.32
CA GLY A 9 -97.11 92.46 -21.87
C GLY A 9 -96.66 91.24 -22.70
N LEU A 10 -96.51 91.41 -24.03
CA LEU A 10 -96.03 90.34 -24.90
C LEU A 10 -94.54 90.04 -24.65
N PHE A 11 -93.72 91.06 -24.37
CA PHE A 11 -92.30 90.88 -24.05
C PHE A 11 -92.10 90.21 -22.68
N SER A 12 -92.94 90.50 -21.68
CA SER A 12 -92.92 89.82 -20.38
C SER A 12 -93.35 88.35 -20.45
N PHE A 13 -94.27 87.99 -21.37
CA PHE A 13 -94.69 86.60 -21.60
C PHE A 13 -93.66 85.81 -22.43
N LEU A 14 -93.01 86.45 -23.41
CA LEU A 14 -91.92 85.85 -24.19
C LEU A 14 -90.64 85.63 -23.34
N LEU A 15 -90.34 86.56 -22.41
CA LEU A 15 -89.23 86.41 -21.45
C LEU A 15 -89.51 85.32 -20.41
N LEU A 16 -90.78 85.12 -20.01
CA LEU A 16 -91.18 84.01 -19.13
C LEU A 16 -91.15 82.66 -19.84
N LEU A 17 -91.46 82.61 -21.14
CA LEU A 17 -91.31 81.41 -21.99
C LEU A 17 -89.84 81.05 -22.28
N LEU A 18 -88.93 82.04 -22.32
CA LEU A 18 -87.48 81.84 -22.40
C LEU A 18 -86.84 81.36 -21.07
N LEU A 19 -87.57 81.46 -19.95
CA LEU A 19 -87.14 80.95 -18.63
C LEU A 19 -87.70 79.55 -18.31
N ILE A 20 -88.48 78.95 -19.22
CA ILE A 20 -88.78 77.53 -19.15
C ILE A 20 -87.48 76.83 -19.54
N ASN A 21 -86.61 76.58 -18.55
CA ASN A 21 -85.51 75.66 -18.72
C ASN A 21 -86.12 74.37 -19.25
N PHE A 22 -85.85 74.06 -20.52
CA PHE A 22 -86.06 72.72 -21.04
C PHE A 22 -85.20 71.83 -20.15
N VAL A 23 -85.83 71.23 -19.13
CA VAL A 23 -85.25 70.14 -18.36
C VAL A 23 -85.19 68.99 -19.35
N ASN A 24 -84.17 69.02 -20.20
CA ASN A 24 -83.83 67.89 -21.03
C ASN A 24 -83.59 66.76 -20.02
N ALA A 25 -84.43 65.73 -20.09
CA ALA A 25 -84.20 64.49 -19.38
C ALA A 25 -82.89 63.92 -19.95
N GLN A 26 -81.79 64.33 -19.35
CA GLN A 26 -80.45 63.94 -19.75
C GLN A 26 -80.10 62.75 -18.88
N GLU A 27 -80.00 61.58 -19.52
CA GLU A 27 -79.36 60.45 -18.87
C GLU A 27 -77.85 60.67 -18.84
N ASP A 28 -77.26 60.41 -17.68
CA ASP A 28 -75.81 60.40 -17.51
C ASP A 28 -75.46 59.60 -16.24
N PHE A 29 -74.22 59.10 -16.16
CA PHE A 29 -73.72 58.45 -14.96
C PHE A 29 -72.20 58.48 -14.89
N THR A 30 -71.65 58.38 -13.68
CA THR A 30 -70.22 58.16 -13.47
C THR A 30 -69.99 56.76 -12.91
N ALA A 31 -68.88 56.13 -13.28
CA ALA A 31 -68.47 54.85 -12.74
C ALA A 31 -67.00 54.95 -12.31
N SER A 32 -66.70 54.47 -11.11
CA SER A 32 -65.37 54.52 -10.53
C SER A 32 -64.96 53.17 -9.94
N THR A 33 -63.70 52.83 -10.16
CA THR A 33 -63.04 51.62 -9.64
C THR A 33 -61.52 51.85 -9.64
N LEU A 34 -60.78 50.91 -9.05
CA LEU A 34 -59.33 50.90 -9.17
C LEU A 34 -58.93 50.67 -10.64
N PRO A 35 -58.01 51.47 -11.21
CA PRO A 35 -57.59 51.33 -12.60
C PRO A 35 -56.81 50.02 -12.85
N SER A 36 -56.30 49.39 -11.79
CA SER A 36 -55.61 48.12 -11.84
C SER A 36 -55.91 47.29 -10.59
N VAL A 37 -56.02 45.98 -10.77
CA VAL A 37 -56.23 45.00 -9.70
C VAL A 37 -55.14 43.94 -9.81
N GLU A 38 -54.44 43.68 -8.71
CA GLU A 38 -53.40 42.64 -8.64
C GLU A 38 -54.05 41.31 -8.27
N LEU A 39 -53.83 40.30 -9.11
CA LEU A 39 -54.42 38.98 -9.00
C LEU A 39 -53.34 37.92 -8.95
N CYS A 40 -53.64 36.88 -8.18
CA CYS A 40 -52.93 35.63 -8.24
C CYS A 40 -53.49 34.75 -9.36
N PRO A 41 -52.68 33.97 -10.08
CA PRO A 41 -53.19 32.87 -10.89
C PRO A 41 -53.99 31.89 -10.01
N CYS A 42 -54.98 31.19 -10.60
CA CYS A 42 -55.86 30.27 -9.88
C CYS A 42 -56.62 30.89 -8.69
N SER A 43 -56.82 32.20 -8.66
CA SER A 43 -57.49 32.87 -7.55
C SER A 43 -58.86 33.40 -7.95
N ASN A 44 -59.79 33.34 -7.00
CA ASN A 44 -61.09 33.98 -7.10
C ASN A 44 -61.09 35.23 -6.22
N GLN A 45 -61.06 36.41 -6.85
CA GLN A 45 -61.05 37.68 -6.13
C GLN A 45 -62.24 38.55 -6.52
N GLY A 46 -62.89 39.13 -5.50
CA GLY A 46 -64.01 40.04 -5.66
C GLY A 46 -63.63 41.47 -5.31
N TYR A 47 -63.97 42.44 -6.15
CA TYR A 47 -63.86 43.87 -5.81
C TYR A 47 -65.11 44.64 -6.26
N ALA A 48 -65.39 45.78 -5.61
CA ALA A 48 -66.57 46.58 -5.90
C ALA A 48 -66.29 47.67 -6.95
N VAL A 49 -67.26 47.89 -7.85
CA VAL A 49 -67.31 49.04 -8.75
C VAL A 49 -68.49 49.92 -8.32
N VAL A 50 -68.26 51.23 -8.22
CA VAL A 50 -69.29 52.19 -7.81
C VAL A 50 -69.82 52.92 -9.03
N VAL A 51 -71.14 52.97 -9.17
CA VAL A 51 -71.85 53.69 -10.22
C VAL A 51 -72.75 54.73 -9.57
N GLN A 52 -72.67 55.97 -10.05
CA GLN A 52 -73.54 57.06 -9.60
C GLN A 52 -74.35 57.59 -10.78
N ASN A 53 -75.67 57.63 -10.62
CA ASN A 53 -76.56 58.24 -11.60
C ASN A 53 -76.46 59.77 -11.49
N THR A 54 -75.86 60.42 -12.50
CA THR A 54 -75.72 61.88 -12.57
C THR A 54 -76.78 62.53 -13.46
N GLY A 55 -77.64 61.72 -14.10
CA GLY A 55 -78.78 62.17 -14.87
C GLY A 55 -79.97 62.58 -14.01
N SER A 56 -80.99 63.16 -14.66
CA SER A 56 -82.19 63.66 -14.00
C SER A 56 -83.34 62.63 -13.89
N ILE A 57 -83.15 61.41 -14.42
CA ILE A 57 -84.14 60.32 -14.40
C ILE A 57 -83.55 59.03 -13.81
N ALA A 58 -84.41 58.18 -13.24
CA ALA A 58 -84.00 56.87 -12.77
C ALA A 58 -83.67 55.96 -13.97
N ASN A 59 -82.56 55.21 -13.89
CA ASN A 59 -82.10 54.31 -14.95
C ASN A 59 -81.81 52.92 -14.39
N SER A 60 -82.04 51.89 -15.21
CA SER A 60 -81.54 50.53 -14.94
C SER A 60 -80.24 50.32 -15.69
N TYR A 61 -79.24 49.76 -15.00
CA TYR A 61 -77.90 49.52 -15.52
C TYR A 61 -77.72 48.02 -15.72
N THR A 62 -77.25 47.61 -16.90
CA THR A 62 -76.87 46.22 -17.23
C THR A 62 -75.37 46.14 -17.44
N LEU A 63 -74.75 45.08 -16.92
CA LEU A 63 -73.30 44.91 -16.91
C LEU A 63 -72.86 43.80 -17.87
N LEU A 64 -71.87 44.10 -18.71
CA LEU A 64 -71.23 43.15 -19.62
C LEU A 64 -69.71 43.28 -19.54
N ALA A 65 -69.00 42.15 -19.61
CA ALA A 65 -67.54 42.11 -19.63
C ALA A 65 -67.05 41.98 -21.08
N GLY A 66 -65.98 42.69 -21.41
CA GLY A 66 -65.20 42.54 -22.64
C GLY A 66 -63.70 42.68 -22.37
N GLY A 67 -62.90 42.65 -23.44
CA GLY A 67 -61.44 42.56 -23.34
C GLY A 67 -60.94 41.13 -23.13
N ASP A 68 -59.64 40.99 -22.88
CA ASP A 68 -58.93 39.71 -22.78
C ASP A 68 -59.44 38.87 -21.59
N ALA A 69 -59.81 39.53 -20.50
CA ALA A 69 -60.23 38.90 -19.26
C ALA A 69 -61.75 38.62 -19.16
N ALA A 70 -62.53 38.90 -20.22
CA ALA A 70 -63.99 38.82 -20.15
C ALA A 70 -64.52 37.44 -19.71
N GLY A 71 -63.85 36.36 -20.15
CA GLY A 71 -64.23 34.99 -19.82
C GLY A 71 -63.98 34.59 -18.37
N TRP A 72 -63.25 35.40 -17.59
CA TRP A 72 -62.87 35.12 -16.20
C TRP A 72 -63.75 35.87 -15.21
N VAL A 73 -64.65 36.73 -15.70
CA VAL A 73 -65.33 37.73 -14.88
C VAL A 73 -66.82 37.44 -14.76
N THR A 74 -67.32 37.50 -13.53
CA THR A 74 -68.75 37.48 -13.23
C THR A 74 -69.14 38.68 -12.38
N PHE A 75 -70.37 39.18 -12.59
CA PHE A 75 -70.90 40.33 -11.86
C PHE A 75 -72.01 39.93 -10.91
N ASN A 76 -72.04 40.55 -9.73
CA ASN A 76 -73.13 40.40 -8.77
C ASN A 76 -73.52 41.76 -8.13
N PRO A 77 -74.74 42.27 -8.36
CA PRO A 77 -75.74 41.78 -9.31
C PRO A 77 -75.33 42.06 -10.77
N LYS A 78 -75.94 41.37 -11.75
CA LYS A 78 -75.71 41.63 -13.20
C LYS A 78 -76.42 42.89 -13.71
N SER A 79 -77.41 43.38 -12.97
CA SER A 79 -78.15 44.61 -13.25
C SER A 79 -78.73 45.22 -11.99
N PHE A 80 -78.91 46.54 -11.95
CA PHE A 80 -79.51 47.26 -10.82
C PHE A 80 -80.11 48.60 -11.26
N VAL A 81 -80.93 49.23 -10.40
CA VAL A 81 -81.62 50.51 -10.69
C VAL A 81 -81.15 51.59 -9.73
N LEU A 82 -80.85 52.79 -10.25
CA LEU A 82 -80.50 53.96 -9.43
C LEU A 82 -81.40 55.15 -9.75
N ALA A 83 -81.92 55.79 -8.71
CA ALA A 83 -82.60 57.08 -8.79
C ALA A 83 -81.61 58.22 -9.12
N PRO A 84 -82.09 59.40 -9.56
CA PRO A 84 -81.23 60.57 -9.79
C PRO A 84 -80.39 60.92 -8.57
N GLY A 85 -79.07 61.09 -8.75
CA GLY A 85 -78.12 61.38 -7.68
C GLY A 85 -77.75 60.19 -6.79
N GLN A 86 -78.41 59.03 -6.93
CA GLN A 86 -78.12 57.83 -6.15
C GLN A 86 -76.85 57.13 -6.66
N SER A 87 -76.06 56.60 -5.73
CA SER A 87 -74.95 55.69 -6.01
C SER A 87 -75.31 54.26 -5.62
N GLY A 88 -74.84 53.30 -6.41
CA GLY A 88 -74.87 51.88 -6.09
C GLY A 88 -73.55 51.22 -6.43
N SER A 89 -73.37 50.00 -5.97
CA SER A 89 -72.18 49.20 -6.29
C SER A 89 -72.57 47.79 -6.72
N PHE A 90 -71.70 47.19 -7.51
CA PHE A 90 -71.74 45.76 -7.82
C PHE A 90 -70.35 45.17 -7.62
N PHE A 91 -70.30 43.87 -7.35
CA PHE A 91 -69.05 43.12 -7.23
C PHE A 91 -68.65 42.51 -8.57
N VAL A 92 -67.38 42.62 -8.88
CA VAL A 92 -66.70 41.93 -9.97
C VAL A 92 -65.91 40.79 -9.35
N TYR A 93 -66.29 39.55 -9.66
CA TYR A 93 -65.53 38.37 -9.27
C TYR A 93 -64.69 37.91 -10.46
N VAL A 94 -63.38 37.85 -10.27
CA VAL A 94 -62.43 37.37 -11.27
C VAL A 94 -61.94 35.99 -10.86
N ASP A 95 -62.20 34.98 -11.68
CA ASP A 95 -61.71 33.61 -11.55
C ASP A 95 -60.57 33.39 -12.55
N SER A 96 -59.34 33.68 -12.10
CA SER A 96 -58.17 33.70 -12.98
C SER A 96 -57.71 32.28 -13.35
N ILE A 97 -57.31 32.09 -14.61
CA ILE A 97 -56.72 30.82 -15.06
C ILE A 97 -55.35 30.63 -14.37
N CYS A 98 -54.98 29.37 -14.12
CA CYS A 98 -53.67 29.00 -13.60
C CYS A 98 -52.52 29.22 -14.61
N ASN A 99 -51.29 29.43 -14.11
CA ASN A 99 -50.06 29.54 -14.91
C ASN A 99 -50.06 30.63 -15.99
N ILE A 100 -50.79 31.72 -15.76
CA ILE A 100 -50.73 32.92 -16.61
C ILE A 100 -50.01 34.03 -15.85
N GLU A 101 -49.33 34.90 -16.57
CA GLU A 101 -48.62 36.07 -16.03
C GLU A 101 -48.86 37.28 -16.92
N GLY A 102 -48.71 38.47 -16.34
CA GLY A 102 -48.71 39.71 -17.08
C GLY A 102 -49.98 40.52 -16.87
N HIS A 103 -50.41 41.22 -17.92
CA HIS A 103 -51.50 42.18 -17.83
C HIS A 103 -52.62 41.75 -18.77
N SER A 104 -53.85 41.68 -18.26
CA SER A 104 -55.03 41.42 -19.08
C SER A 104 -55.99 42.60 -18.99
N GLY A 105 -56.44 43.08 -20.15
CA GLY A 105 -57.41 44.15 -20.22
C GLY A 105 -58.80 43.63 -19.86
N LEU A 106 -59.47 44.31 -18.93
CA LEU A 106 -60.89 44.13 -18.64
C LEU A 106 -61.64 45.40 -19.02
N GLU A 107 -62.64 45.26 -19.87
CA GLU A 107 -63.56 46.34 -20.23
C GLU A 107 -64.92 46.02 -19.64
N ILE A 108 -65.41 46.86 -18.72
CA ILE A 108 -66.74 46.73 -18.13
C ILE A 108 -67.69 47.69 -18.84
N PHE A 109 -68.59 47.13 -19.65
CA PHE A 109 -69.63 47.87 -20.34
C PHE A 109 -70.83 48.02 -19.41
N ILE A 110 -71.15 49.27 -19.07
CA ILE A 110 -72.30 49.63 -18.24
C ILE A 110 -73.31 50.32 -19.15
N THR A 111 -74.43 49.66 -19.43
CA THR A 111 -75.45 50.14 -20.39
C THR A 111 -76.75 50.46 -19.66
N THR A 112 -77.26 51.68 -19.86
CA THR A 112 -78.59 52.08 -19.38
C THR A 112 -79.69 51.48 -20.26
N ASN A 113 -80.93 51.43 -19.76
CA ASN A 113 -82.08 50.99 -20.55
C ASN A 113 -82.41 51.86 -21.78
N ASN A 114 -81.90 53.10 -21.85
CA ASN A 114 -82.10 53.94 -23.03
C ASN A 114 -80.93 53.87 -24.03
N GLY A 115 -79.93 53.02 -23.75
CA GLY A 115 -78.83 52.71 -24.67
C GLY A 115 -77.52 53.46 -24.41
N LEU A 116 -77.47 54.41 -23.46
CA LEU A 116 -76.21 55.05 -23.06
C LEU A 116 -75.28 53.99 -22.46
N THR A 117 -74.10 53.84 -23.07
CA THR A 117 -73.07 52.89 -22.62
C THR A 117 -71.80 53.65 -22.27
N LYS A 118 -71.26 53.41 -21.07
CA LYS A 118 -69.90 53.82 -20.70
C LYS A 118 -69.04 52.60 -20.42
N VAL A 119 -67.76 52.71 -20.74
CA VAL A 119 -66.79 51.63 -20.57
C VAL A 119 -65.83 52.02 -19.45
N VAL A 120 -65.74 51.18 -18.44
CA VAL A 120 -64.69 51.25 -17.42
C VAL A 120 -63.59 50.30 -17.84
N LYS A 121 -62.41 50.84 -18.16
CA LYS A 121 -61.24 50.05 -18.51
C LYS A 121 -60.40 49.79 -17.27
N GLN A 122 -60.03 48.54 -17.05
CA GLN A 122 -59.20 48.11 -15.93
C GLN A 122 -58.11 47.15 -16.41
N THR A 123 -56.94 47.22 -15.79
CA THR A 123 -55.85 46.28 -16.04
C THR A 123 -55.74 45.27 -14.90
N LEU A 124 -55.98 43.99 -15.20
CA LEU A 124 -55.70 42.90 -14.27
C LEU A 124 -54.22 42.55 -14.35
N LYS A 125 -53.49 42.81 -13.26
CA LYS A 125 -52.08 42.47 -13.11
C LYS A 125 -51.97 41.09 -12.47
N ILE A 126 -51.61 40.09 -13.25
CA ILE A 126 -51.45 38.74 -12.75
C ILE A 126 -49.97 38.50 -12.46
N SER A 127 -49.64 38.41 -11.18
CA SER A 127 -48.29 38.21 -10.66
C SER A 127 -48.13 36.81 -10.10
N GLU A 128 -46.97 36.19 -10.33
CA GLU A 128 -46.63 34.91 -9.69
C GLU A 128 -46.68 35.05 -8.17
N CYS A 129 -47.58 34.30 -7.55
CA CYS A 129 -47.73 34.23 -6.10
C CYS A 129 -47.91 32.76 -5.71
N TYR A 130 -46.94 31.94 -6.11
CA TYR A 130 -46.87 30.54 -5.70
C TYR A 130 -45.81 30.43 -4.60
N ASP A 131 -46.24 30.47 -3.36
CA ASP A 131 -45.39 30.38 -2.19
C ASP A 131 -45.60 29.06 -1.43
N TYR A 132 -44.47 28.54 -0.96
CA TYR A 132 -44.42 27.35 -0.12
C TYR A 132 -43.09 27.33 0.63
N SER A 133 -43.10 26.69 1.81
CA SER A 133 -41.88 26.44 2.59
C SER A 133 -41.32 25.05 2.31
N LEU A 134 -40.02 24.90 2.48
CA LEU A 134 -39.28 23.65 2.34
C LEU A 134 -38.25 23.57 3.47
N ASP A 135 -38.53 22.70 4.44
CA ASP A 135 -37.78 22.58 5.68
C ASP A 135 -37.41 21.11 5.97
N HIS A 136 -36.46 20.87 6.88
CA HIS A 136 -36.03 19.53 7.28
C HIS A 136 -35.98 19.40 8.81
N GLY A 137 -36.27 18.19 9.30
CA GLY A 137 -36.40 17.89 10.72
C GLY A 137 -35.28 17.02 11.28
N LYS A 138 -35.40 16.64 12.56
CA LYS A 138 -34.44 15.76 13.24
C LYS A 138 -34.46 14.33 12.69
N ILE A 139 -33.36 13.60 12.88
CA ILE A 139 -33.25 12.18 12.54
C ILE A 139 -34.31 11.37 13.28
N VAL A 140 -34.86 10.36 12.59
CA VAL A 140 -35.81 9.39 13.12
C VAL A 140 -35.22 7.99 12.90
N ASP A 141 -35.18 7.19 13.97
CA ASP A 141 -34.56 5.86 13.96
C ASP A 141 -35.45 4.81 13.32
N ASP A 142 -36.76 4.86 13.60
CA ASP A 142 -37.75 3.94 13.05
C ASP A 142 -38.91 4.73 12.44
N VAL A 143 -39.16 4.50 11.15
CA VAL A 143 -40.33 5.06 10.45
C VAL A 143 -41.57 4.32 10.93
N LYS A 144 -42.17 4.81 12.01
CA LYS A 144 -43.52 4.40 12.47
C LYS A 144 -44.58 4.98 11.52
N GLU A 145 -45.82 4.49 11.63
CA GLU A 145 -46.98 4.98 10.86
C GLU A 145 -47.20 6.51 10.99
N SER A 146 -46.71 7.13 12.07
CA SER A 146 -46.70 8.58 12.27
C SER A 146 -45.28 9.08 12.58
N VAL A 147 -44.82 10.09 11.83
CA VAL A 147 -43.52 10.73 12.04
C VAL A 147 -43.75 12.13 12.64
N ASP A 148 -43.22 12.36 13.85
CA ASP A 148 -43.24 13.67 14.48
C ASP A 148 -42.21 14.59 13.81
N TYR A 149 -42.64 15.77 13.37
CA TYR A 149 -41.74 16.76 12.79
C TYR A 149 -41.22 17.71 13.86
N SER A 150 -39.90 17.75 14.02
CA SER A 150 -39.22 18.82 14.76
C SER A 150 -38.11 19.39 13.90
N GLN A 151 -38.16 20.69 13.61
CA GLN A 151 -37.20 21.38 12.76
C GLN A 151 -35.76 21.20 13.26
N HIS A 152 -34.83 20.98 12.34
CA HIS A 152 -33.39 20.88 12.61
C HIS A 152 -32.65 21.89 11.75
N GLU A 153 -31.79 22.68 12.37
CA GLU A 153 -30.92 23.63 11.66
C GLU A 153 -29.48 23.14 11.80
N GLY A 154 -28.84 22.78 10.68
CA GLY A 154 -27.44 22.34 10.66
C GLY A 154 -27.21 21.07 9.86
N SER A 155 -26.01 20.50 10.04
CA SER A 155 -25.63 19.20 9.49
C SER A 155 -26.11 18.05 10.36
N TYR A 156 -26.09 16.86 9.80
CA TYR A 156 -26.38 15.60 10.45
C TYR A 156 -25.08 14.81 10.63
N SER A 157 -24.95 14.11 11.75
CA SER A 157 -23.91 13.09 11.97
C SER A 157 -24.63 11.76 12.10
N LEU A 158 -24.25 10.81 11.25
CA LEU A 158 -24.79 9.45 11.17
C LEU A 158 -23.64 8.47 11.41
N CYS A 159 -23.97 7.28 11.88
CA CYS A 159 -23.01 6.20 11.97
C CYS A 159 -22.99 5.39 10.68
N SER A 160 -21.85 4.79 10.33
CA SER A 160 -21.79 3.73 9.32
C SER A 160 -22.68 2.55 9.74
N ASP A 161 -23.19 1.81 8.75
CA ASP A 161 -23.95 0.57 8.96
C ASP A 161 -25.24 0.76 9.78
N GLU A 162 -25.88 1.92 9.57
CA GLU A 162 -27.18 2.26 10.13
C GLU A 162 -28.19 2.63 9.04
N GLN A 163 -29.46 2.38 9.36
CA GLN A 163 -30.59 2.88 8.58
C GLN A 163 -31.29 3.97 9.39
N LYS A 164 -31.37 5.17 8.82
CA LYS A 164 -31.97 6.34 9.46
C LYS A 164 -32.79 7.10 8.43
N SER A 165 -33.72 7.94 8.89
CA SER A 165 -34.49 8.79 8.01
C SER A 165 -34.55 10.23 8.54
N ILE A 166 -34.60 11.20 7.63
CA ILE A 166 -34.82 12.62 7.95
C ILE A 166 -36.14 13.08 7.32
N PRO A 167 -37.07 13.66 8.11
CA PRO A 167 -38.31 14.21 7.59
C PRO A 167 -38.10 15.56 6.92
N ILE A 168 -38.68 15.71 5.73
CA ILE A 168 -38.75 16.93 4.93
C ILE A 168 -40.18 17.44 4.98
N LEU A 169 -40.36 18.65 5.50
CA LEU A 169 -41.66 19.32 5.56
C LEU A 169 -41.82 20.25 4.36
N ILE A 170 -42.89 20.05 3.60
CA ILE A 170 -43.35 21.01 2.60
C ILE A 170 -44.68 21.59 3.07
N THR A 171 -44.77 22.91 3.17
CA THR A 171 -46.02 23.61 3.51
C THR A 171 -46.48 24.42 2.32
N ASN A 172 -47.65 24.09 1.79
CA ASN A 172 -48.30 24.89 0.76
C ASN A 172 -48.90 26.15 1.41
N ASN A 173 -48.27 27.31 1.19
CA ASN A 173 -48.73 28.57 1.75
C ASN A 173 -49.88 29.18 0.94
N GLU A 174 -50.37 28.51 -0.10
CA GLU A 174 -51.44 29.03 -0.95
C GLU A 174 -52.84 28.73 -0.43
N ASN A 175 -53.81 29.47 -0.98
CA ASN A 175 -55.23 29.27 -0.74
C ASN A 175 -55.88 28.23 -1.68
N PHE A 176 -55.06 27.54 -2.48
CA PHE A 176 -55.50 26.51 -3.43
C PHE A 176 -54.54 25.30 -3.40
N GLU A 177 -55.01 24.18 -3.93
CA GLU A 177 -54.21 22.95 -4.02
C GLU A 177 -53.07 23.07 -5.04
N ASN A 178 -51.89 22.54 -4.71
CA ASN A 178 -50.77 22.45 -5.64
C ASN A 178 -50.06 21.10 -5.50
N SER A 179 -49.40 20.66 -6.57
CA SER A 179 -48.57 19.46 -6.55
C SER A 179 -47.10 19.85 -6.58
N PHE A 180 -46.26 19.13 -5.85
CA PHE A 180 -44.83 19.40 -5.72
C PHE A 180 -44.05 18.19 -6.18
N ASN A 181 -43.10 18.38 -7.09
CA ASN A 181 -42.14 17.36 -7.51
C ASN A 181 -40.84 17.56 -6.74
N LEU A 182 -40.36 16.51 -6.07
CA LEU A 182 -39.14 16.51 -5.29
C LEU A 182 -38.00 15.85 -6.06
N PHE A 183 -36.82 16.45 -5.96
CA PHE A 183 -35.58 15.96 -6.55
C PHE A 183 -34.50 15.99 -5.49
N LEU A 184 -33.78 14.89 -5.35
CA LEU A 184 -32.64 14.78 -4.46
C LEU A 184 -31.39 14.47 -5.29
N ASP A 185 -30.45 15.40 -5.31
CA ASP A 185 -29.09 15.19 -5.82
C ASP A 185 -28.23 14.69 -4.66
N ALA A 186 -28.07 13.37 -4.59
CA ALA A 186 -27.40 12.66 -3.50
C ALA A 186 -26.73 11.36 -3.98
N PRO A 187 -25.80 10.80 -3.20
CA PRO A 187 -25.28 9.45 -3.43
C PRO A 187 -26.38 8.38 -3.37
N GLY A 188 -26.11 7.20 -3.94
CA GLY A 188 -27.08 6.11 -4.04
C GLY A 188 -27.57 5.51 -2.71
N TRP A 189 -26.89 5.80 -1.59
CA TRP A 189 -27.28 5.40 -0.24
C TRP A 189 -28.29 6.33 0.42
N ALA A 190 -28.59 7.49 -0.18
CA ALA A 190 -29.62 8.42 0.30
C ALA A 190 -30.75 8.52 -0.73
N LYS A 191 -31.99 8.21 -0.33
CA LYS A 191 -33.14 8.13 -1.25
C LYS A 191 -34.36 8.84 -0.70
N LEU A 192 -35.13 9.49 -1.57
CA LEU A 192 -36.45 9.99 -1.21
C LEU A 192 -37.46 8.84 -1.20
N ASN A 193 -38.31 8.78 -0.18
CA ASN A 193 -39.41 7.81 -0.12
C ASN A 193 -40.50 8.08 -1.18
N ALA A 194 -40.67 9.34 -1.60
CA ALA A 194 -41.61 9.73 -2.65
C ALA A 194 -41.07 10.91 -3.49
N GLY A 195 -41.32 10.87 -4.79
CA GLY A 195 -40.88 11.90 -5.74
C GLY A 195 -41.86 13.05 -5.95
N SER A 196 -43.09 12.96 -5.42
CA SER A 196 -44.09 14.02 -5.54
C SER A 196 -45.23 13.88 -4.54
N ALA A 197 -45.92 14.98 -4.20
CA ALA A 197 -47.26 14.92 -3.59
C ALA A 197 -48.15 16.09 -4.01
N SER A 198 -49.47 15.94 -3.79
CA SER A 198 -50.45 17.03 -3.88
C SER A 198 -50.80 17.49 -2.48
N LEU A 199 -50.71 18.79 -2.22
CA LEU A 199 -51.06 19.41 -0.95
C LEU A 199 -52.19 20.41 -1.17
N GLY A 200 -53.26 20.28 -0.37
CA GLY A 200 -54.35 21.24 -0.35
C GLY A 200 -53.92 22.64 0.11
N ALA A 201 -54.85 23.58 0.07
CA ALA A 201 -54.66 24.93 0.57
C ALA A 201 -54.19 24.93 2.03
N LYS A 202 -53.16 25.70 2.36
CA LYS A 202 -52.62 25.86 3.73
C LYS A 202 -52.29 24.55 4.45
N SER A 203 -51.99 23.50 3.69
CA SER A 203 -51.67 22.18 4.23
C SER A 203 -50.19 21.84 4.08
N SER A 204 -49.72 20.93 4.92
CA SER A 204 -48.34 20.46 4.91
C SER A 204 -48.26 18.96 4.65
N GLY A 205 -47.16 18.52 4.05
CA GLY A 205 -46.82 17.11 3.87
C GLY A 205 -45.40 16.81 4.33
N ILE A 206 -45.20 15.62 4.90
CA ILE A 206 -43.89 15.12 5.31
C ILE A 206 -43.42 14.07 4.32
N PHE A 207 -42.18 14.19 3.88
CA PHE A 207 -41.45 13.23 3.06
C PHE A 207 -40.24 12.75 3.83
N LEU A 208 -39.67 11.61 3.47
CA LEU A 208 -38.48 11.08 4.13
C LEU A 208 -37.33 11.00 3.14
N ILE A 209 -36.15 11.39 3.60
CA ILE A 209 -34.89 10.95 3.01
C ILE A 209 -34.40 9.78 3.85
N ASP A 210 -34.39 8.60 3.25
CA ASP A 210 -33.90 7.36 3.84
C ASP A 210 -32.41 7.20 3.55
N PHE A 211 -31.65 6.87 4.59
CA PHE A 211 -30.21 6.64 4.56
C PHE A 211 -29.92 5.18 4.83
N ASP A 212 -29.10 4.57 3.98
CA ASP A 212 -28.54 3.22 4.15
C ASP A 212 -27.01 3.35 4.16
N THR A 213 -26.43 3.59 5.34
CA THR A 213 -25.00 3.94 5.48
C THR A 213 -24.07 2.72 5.52
N THR A 214 -24.53 1.58 5.00
CA THR A 214 -23.73 0.34 4.90
C THR A 214 -22.45 0.60 4.10
N ASP A 215 -21.28 0.38 4.71
CA ASP A 215 -19.95 0.64 4.12
C ASP A 215 -19.74 2.11 3.64
N VAL A 216 -20.42 3.08 4.26
CA VAL A 216 -20.29 4.51 3.93
C VAL A 216 -19.54 5.25 5.03
N ASN A 217 -18.54 6.04 4.64
CA ASN A 217 -17.82 6.97 5.53
C ASN A 217 -17.53 8.28 4.78
N GLY A 218 -17.67 9.42 5.46
CA GLY A 218 -17.23 10.74 5.01
C GLY A 218 -18.30 11.84 5.06
N ASP A 219 -17.93 13.02 4.56
CA ASP A 219 -18.81 14.19 4.52
C ASP A 219 -19.50 14.35 3.17
N PHE A 220 -20.81 14.52 3.20
CA PHE A 220 -21.67 14.63 2.04
C PHE A 220 -22.56 15.87 2.13
N ASN A 221 -22.84 16.47 0.97
CA ASN A 221 -23.75 17.60 0.87
C ASN A 221 -24.84 17.29 -0.15
N LEU A 222 -26.02 16.99 0.34
CA LEU A 222 -27.19 16.62 -0.45
C LEU A 222 -27.93 17.88 -0.89
N LYS A 223 -28.37 17.94 -2.14
CA LYS A 223 -29.18 19.06 -2.63
C LYS A 223 -30.60 18.60 -2.87
N LEU A 224 -31.49 19.08 -2.02
CA LEU A 224 -32.91 18.86 -2.14
C LEU A 224 -33.53 20.02 -2.92
N ALA A 225 -34.34 19.70 -3.93
CA ALA A 225 -35.14 20.67 -4.66
C ALA A 225 -36.59 20.21 -4.72
N ALA A 226 -37.52 21.12 -4.41
CA ALA A 226 -38.93 20.93 -4.67
C ALA A 226 -39.34 21.91 -5.77
N ILE A 227 -40.16 21.45 -6.73
CA ILE A 227 -40.69 22.26 -7.84
C ILE A 227 -42.21 22.16 -7.81
N SER A 228 -42.88 23.29 -7.64
CA SER A 228 -44.33 23.38 -7.74
C SER A 228 -44.80 23.15 -9.18
N LYS A 229 -45.89 22.39 -9.35
CA LYS A 229 -46.48 22.08 -10.66
C LYS A 229 -47.12 23.32 -11.26
N LEU A 230 -47.84 24.08 -10.44
CA LEU A 230 -48.34 25.41 -10.76
C LEU A 230 -47.26 26.46 -10.45
N GLY A 231 -47.05 27.40 -11.37
CA GLY A 231 -46.05 28.46 -11.23
C GLY A 231 -44.60 28.06 -11.47
N LYS A 232 -44.27 26.77 -11.45
CA LYS A 232 -42.88 26.28 -11.65
C LYS A 232 -41.87 26.87 -10.67
N VAL A 233 -42.33 27.39 -9.53
CA VAL A 233 -41.47 27.92 -8.48
C VAL A 233 -40.66 26.78 -7.90
N GLN A 234 -39.34 26.99 -7.82
CA GLN A 234 -38.38 26.05 -7.29
C GLN A 234 -37.77 26.58 -5.99
N ARG A 235 -37.79 25.75 -4.94
CA ARG A 235 -37.10 25.96 -3.67
C ARG A 235 -36.02 24.90 -3.52
N LYS A 236 -34.87 25.29 -3.00
CA LYS A 236 -33.70 24.42 -2.81
C LYS A 236 -33.23 24.49 -1.36
N LYS A 237 -32.76 23.36 -0.85
CA LYS A 237 -32.11 23.25 0.46
C LYS A 237 -30.86 22.38 0.33
N SER A 238 -29.79 22.77 1.01
CA SER A 238 -28.56 21.99 1.11
C SER A 238 -28.56 21.31 2.47
N ILE A 239 -28.30 20.01 2.49
CA ILE A 239 -28.30 19.19 3.71
C ILE A 239 -26.91 18.57 3.85
N GLY A 240 -26.16 18.99 4.87
CA GLY A 240 -24.86 18.40 5.19
C GLY A 240 -25.04 17.13 6.02
N VAL A 241 -24.42 16.02 5.63
CA VAL A 241 -24.45 14.75 6.32
C VAL A 241 -23.02 14.24 6.46
N SER A 242 -22.57 14.02 7.68
CA SER A 242 -21.31 13.37 8.01
C SER A 242 -21.61 11.94 8.44
N VAL A 243 -20.93 10.95 7.86
CA VAL A 243 -21.08 9.54 8.21
C VAL A 243 -19.78 9.06 8.83
N ASP A 244 -19.80 8.76 10.12
CA ASP A 244 -18.65 8.39 10.94
C ASP A 244 -18.67 6.89 11.30
N GLU A 245 -17.50 6.28 11.49
CA GLU A 245 -17.37 4.91 11.98
C GLU A 245 -17.61 4.85 13.50
N CYS A 246 -18.87 4.90 13.92
CA CYS A 246 -19.22 4.97 15.35
C CYS A 246 -18.87 3.71 16.15
N TYR A 247 -18.86 2.56 15.47
CA TYR A 247 -18.73 1.23 16.08
C TYR A 247 -17.37 0.56 15.83
N ALA A 248 -16.35 1.33 15.42
CA ALA A 248 -15.05 0.77 15.10
C ALA A 248 -14.34 0.22 16.36
N LEU A 249 -13.88 -1.02 16.25
CA LEU A 249 -13.09 -1.72 17.27
C LEU A 249 -11.77 -2.20 16.66
N GLU A 250 -10.70 -2.09 17.43
CA GLU A 250 -9.38 -2.64 17.10
C GLU A 250 -9.06 -3.73 18.14
N VAL A 251 -8.70 -4.92 17.66
CA VAL A 251 -8.22 -6.02 18.51
C VAL A 251 -6.77 -6.29 18.14
N GLU A 252 -5.90 -6.35 19.14
CA GLU A 252 -4.48 -6.65 18.97
C GLU A 252 -4.04 -7.72 19.98
N LEU A 253 -3.51 -8.83 19.46
CA LEU A 253 -2.86 -9.87 20.24
C LEU A 253 -1.38 -9.53 20.43
N GLU A 254 -0.85 -9.79 21.62
CA GLU A 254 0.57 -9.54 21.95
C GLU A 254 1.56 -10.22 20.97
N LYS A 255 1.16 -11.36 20.38
CA LYS A 255 1.98 -12.13 19.43
C LYS A 255 1.15 -12.68 18.27
N GLU A 256 1.76 -12.73 17.09
CA GLU A 256 1.20 -13.38 15.91
C GLU A 256 1.40 -14.90 15.90
N GLN A 257 2.47 -15.39 16.54
CA GLN A 257 2.79 -16.81 16.62
C GLN A 257 3.53 -17.15 17.92
N ASP A 258 3.30 -18.35 18.44
CA ASP A 258 4.05 -18.89 19.57
C ASP A 258 4.10 -20.42 19.53
N MET A 259 4.96 -21.01 20.36
CA MET A 259 5.06 -22.45 20.53
C MET A 259 4.82 -22.81 22.01
N VAL A 260 3.87 -23.72 22.25
CA VAL A 260 3.38 -24.05 23.59
C VAL A 260 3.51 -25.56 23.83
N CYS A 261 3.85 -25.94 25.05
CA CYS A 261 3.89 -27.35 25.44
C CYS A 261 2.50 -27.83 25.87
N GLY A 262 2.14 -29.05 25.47
CA GLY A 262 0.99 -29.75 26.02
C GLY A 262 1.05 -29.79 27.56
N GLY A 263 -0.07 -29.46 28.20
CA GLY A 263 -0.21 -29.37 29.65
C GLY A 263 0.19 -28.03 30.28
N GLU A 264 0.75 -27.09 29.51
CA GLU A 264 1.19 -25.80 30.03
C GLU A 264 0.11 -24.73 29.86
N ASN A 265 -0.26 -24.08 30.96
CA ASN A 265 -1.08 -22.87 30.92
C ASN A 265 -0.27 -21.68 30.41
N LYS A 266 -0.67 -21.10 29.28
CA LYS A 266 -0.14 -19.84 28.75
C LYS A 266 -1.20 -18.75 28.73
N ARG A 267 -0.76 -17.51 28.92
CA ARG A 267 -1.63 -16.33 28.87
C ARG A 267 -1.08 -15.34 27.86
N TYR A 268 -1.97 -14.73 27.09
CA TYR A 268 -1.66 -13.65 26.14
C TYR A 268 -2.52 -12.45 26.46
N ALA A 269 -1.92 -11.26 26.43
CA ALA A 269 -2.68 -10.03 26.49
C ALA A 269 -3.42 -9.80 25.16
N VAL A 270 -4.72 -9.53 25.24
CA VAL A 270 -5.57 -9.08 24.15
C VAL A 270 -5.93 -7.63 24.44
N ILE A 271 -5.45 -6.71 23.61
CA ILE A 271 -5.79 -5.29 23.72
C ILE A 271 -6.97 -5.04 22.80
N VAL A 272 -8.06 -4.53 23.38
CA VAL A 272 -9.24 -4.12 22.63
C VAL A 272 -9.42 -2.62 22.82
N LYS A 273 -9.45 -1.91 21.71
CA LYS A 273 -9.56 -0.45 21.67
C LYS A 273 -10.78 -0.04 20.89
N ASN A 274 -11.55 0.89 21.45
CA ASN A 274 -12.66 1.52 20.75
C ASN A 274 -12.15 2.73 19.97
N SER A 275 -11.99 2.55 18.65
CA SER A 275 -11.62 3.62 17.72
C SER A 275 -12.84 4.37 17.17
N GLY A 276 -14.05 3.94 17.53
CA GLY A 276 -15.29 4.62 17.19
C GLY A 276 -15.63 5.79 18.12
N THR A 277 -16.62 6.58 17.71
CA THR A 277 -17.07 7.78 18.44
C THR A 277 -18.05 7.50 19.57
N LEU A 278 -18.72 6.33 19.56
CA LEU A 278 -19.72 5.97 20.56
C LEU A 278 -19.16 5.04 21.62
N ARG A 279 -19.73 5.11 22.82
CA ARG A 279 -19.50 4.14 23.90
C ARG A 279 -20.11 2.80 23.52
N GLN A 280 -19.39 1.70 23.75
CA GLN A 280 -19.81 0.36 23.34
C GLN A 280 -19.66 -0.64 24.48
N ASP A 281 -20.63 -1.53 24.63
CA ASP A 281 -20.48 -2.77 25.37
C ASP A 281 -19.91 -3.81 24.42
N VAL A 282 -18.72 -4.33 24.73
CA VAL A 282 -17.97 -5.23 23.85
C VAL A 282 -17.87 -6.61 24.49
N GLU A 283 -18.26 -7.64 23.74
CA GLU A 283 -18.12 -9.04 24.08
C GLU A 283 -16.94 -9.65 23.31
N LEU A 284 -16.07 -10.37 24.01
CA LEU A 284 -14.97 -11.12 23.42
C LEU A 284 -15.35 -12.58 23.22
N GLU A 285 -15.16 -13.06 21.99
CA GLU A 285 -15.37 -14.45 21.60
C GLU A 285 -14.06 -15.06 21.11
N VAL A 286 -13.87 -16.37 21.34
CA VAL A 286 -12.73 -17.13 20.82
C VAL A 286 -13.23 -18.13 19.79
N GLU A 287 -12.68 -18.08 18.57
CA GLU A 287 -12.91 -19.06 17.51
C GLU A 287 -11.62 -19.88 17.31
N GLY A 288 -11.71 -21.20 17.38
CA GLY A 288 -10.58 -22.09 17.11
C GLY A 288 -10.53 -23.27 18.07
N ALA A 289 -9.47 -23.34 18.85
CA ALA A 289 -9.24 -24.41 19.82
C ALA A 289 -10.19 -24.32 21.02
N ASP A 290 -10.77 -25.45 21.42
CA ASP A 290 -11.64 -25.61 22.60
C ASP A 290 -10.89 -25.50 23.95
N TRP A 291 -9.56 -25.58 23.92
CA TRP A 291 -8.68 -25.37 25.07
C TRP A 291 -8.20 -23.91 25.20
N ALA A 292 -8.76 -22.99 24.41
CA ALA A 292 -8.51 -21.56 24.46
C ALA A 292 -9.78 -20.80 24.88
N GLY A 293 -9.64 -19.82 25.78
CA GLY A 293 -10.81 -19.05 26.23
C GLY A 293 -10.45 -17.86 27.11
N PHE A 294 -11.44 -17.01 27.38
CA PHE A 294 -11.32 -15.93 28.36
C PHE A 294 -11.87 -16.37 29.73
N GLY A 295 -11.22 -15.93 30.82
CA GLY A 295 -11.72 -16.10 32.18
C GLY A 295 -10.86 -17.01 33.09
N ASN A 296 -11.05 -16.80 34.39
CA ASN A 296 -10.29 -17.44 35.48
C ASN A 296 -10.85 -18.79 35.93
N LYS A 297 -11.59 -19.52 35.08
CA LYS A 297 -12.10 -20.85 35.47
C LYS A 297 -10.97 -21.87 35.37
N ILE A 298 -10.03 -21.74 36.31
CA ILE A 298 -9.03 -22.77 36.63
C ILE A 298 -9.86 -23.98 37.02
N LEU A 299 -9.94 -24.97 36.12
CA LEU A 299 -10.32 -26.32 36.49
C LEU A 299 -9.22 -26.82 37.43
N GLU A 300 -9.42 -26.64 38.74
CA GLU A 300 -8.71 -27.45 39.73
C GLU A 300 -9.10 -28.90 39.45
N THR A 301 -8.24 -29.62 38.71
CA THR A 301 -8.28 -31.07 38.69
C THR A 301 -8.06 -31.53 40.12
N LYS A 302 -9.12 -32.01 40.78
CA LYS A 302 -8.98 -32.75 42.04
C LYS A 302 -8.03 -33.92 41.77
N ASP A 303 -6.85 -33.88 42.39
CA ASP A 303 -6.01 -35.05 42.54
C ASP A 303 -6.83 -36.12 43.29
N GLU A 304 -7.25 -37.14 42.55
CA GLU A 304 -7.94 -38.30 43.06
C GLU A 304 -6.89 -39.26 43.63
N ASN A 305 -6.42 -38.95 44.84
CA ASN A 305 -5.62 -39.84 45.67
C ASN A 305 -5.97 -39.62 47.14
N ASP A 306 -7.17 -40.03 47.53
CA ASP A 306 -7.45 -40.50 48.88
C ASP A 306 -8.36 -41.72 48.79
N VAL A 307 -7.70 -42.87 48.85
CA VAL A 307 -8.31 -44.19 49.03
C VAL A 307 -8.72 -44.30 50.50
N GLU A 308 -10.01 -44.13 50.79
CA GLU A 308 -10.60 -44.63 52.03
C GLU A 308 -11.46 -45.87 51.74
N LEU A 309 -11.01 -46.99 52.31
CA LEU A 309 -11.72 -48.25 52.40
C LEU A 309 -13.01 -48.08 53.22
N SER A 310 -14.17 -48.30 52.61
CA SER A 310 -15.28 -48.95 53.30
C SER A 310 -16.26 -49.61 52.33
N GLU A 311 -16.85 -50.70 52.82
CA GLU A 311 -17.53 -51.74 52.07
C GLU A 311 -18.97 -51.41 51.64
N SER A 312 -19.36 -52.08 50.55
CA SER A 312 -20.64 -52.72 50.29
C SER A 312 -21.77 -51.97 49.56
N ASN A 313 -22.22 -52.67 48.52
CA ASN A 313 -23.58 -52.78 47.98
C ASN A 313 -24.10 -51.73 46.99
N ASN A 314 -24.02 -52.16 45.72
CA ASN A 314 -25.16 -52.48 44.86
C ASN A 314 -25.54 -51.49 43.75
N GLU A 315 -25.81 -52.11 42.60
CA GLU A 315 -26.48 -51.67 41.38
C GLU A 315 -25.77 -50.75 40.38
N SER A 316 -25.45 -51.41 39.26
CA SER A 316 -25.01 -50.91 37.97
C SER A 316 -25.93 -49.83 37.40
N LYS A 317 -25.34 -48.68 37.06
CA LYS A 317 -25.87 -47.81 36.01
C LYS A 317 -24.68 -47.31 35.19
N ILE A 318 -24.54 -47.86 33.99
CA ILE A 318 -23.62 -47.37 32.97
C ILE A 318 -24.18 -46.01 32.55
N VAL A 319 -23.48 -44.94 32.95
CA VAL A 319 -23.67 -43.59 32.47
C VAL A 319 -22.41 -43.27 31.67
N ASP A 320 -22.59 -43.08 30.37
CA ASP A 320 -21.56 -42.56 29.47
C ASP A 320 -21.20 -41.14 29.94
N ASN A 321 -20.13 -41.02 30.71
CA ASN A 321 -19.53 -39.74 31.09
C ASN A 321 -18.60 -39.29 29.95
N GLU A 322 -19.16 -38.58 28.99
CA GLU A 322 -18.42 -37.72 28.08
C GLU A 322 -17.97 -36.48 28.89
N PRO A 323 -16.66 -36.17 29.00
CA PRO A 323 -16.23 -35.00 29.76
C PRO A 323 -16.59 -33.72 29.00
N GLU A 324 -17.58 -32.98 29.51
CA GLU A 324 -17.93 -31.63 29.06
C GLU A 324 -16.75 -30.66 29.31
N SER A 325 -15.83 -30.51 28.35
CA SER A 325 -14.85 -29.43 28.33
C SER A 325 -15.43 -28.20 27.64
N MET A 326 -16.21 -27.39 28.37
CA MET A 326 -16.68 -26.08 27.88
C MET A 326 -15.83 -24.93 28.46
N PHE A 327 -14.80 -24.50 27.71
CA PHE A 327 -14.18 -23.18 27.85
C PHE A 327 -14.93 -22.11 27.02
N ASN A 328 -16.26 -22.02 27.14
CA ASN A 328 -17.00 -20.88 26.58
C ASN A 328 -17.19 -19.81 27.67
N GLY A 329 -16.08 -19.14 28.00
CA GLY A 329 -16.09 -17.95 28.84
C GLY A 329 -16.08 -16.71 27.96
N ASN A 330 -17.24 -16.16 27.63
CA ASN A 330 -17.30 -14.85 27.00
C ASN A 330 -16.96 -13.80 28.05
N THR A 331 -16.15 -12.80 27.68
CA THR A 331 -15.83 -11.67 28.55
C THR A 331 -16.42 -10.42 27.95
N ALA A 332 -17.30 -9.74 28.71
CA ALA A 332 -17.92 -8.50 28.29
C ALA A 332 -17.40 -7.32 29.13
N PHE A 333 -17.14 -6.18 28.48
CA PHE A 333 -16.81 -4.93 29.15
C PHE A 333 -17.18 -3.72 28.32
N GLU A 334 -17.42 -2.61 29.02
CA GLU A 334 -17.79 -1.33 28.40
C GLU A 334 -16.54 -0.50 28.03
N LEU A 335 -16.50 0.07 26.83
CA LEU A 335 -15.42 0.94 26.33
C LEU A 335 -15.98 2.30 25.89
N ASN A 336 -15.45 3.38 26.46
CA ASN A 336 -15.68 4.72 25.92
C ASN A 336 -14.89 4.93 24.61
N SER A 337 -15.24 5.98 23.87
CA SER A 337 -14.48 6.38 22.68
C SER A 337 -13.01 6.66 23.04
N ASP A 338 -12.10 6.16 22.20
CA ASP A 338 -10.63 6.20 22.37
C ASP A 338 -10.10 5.45 23.61
N GLU A 339 -10.95 4.71 24.35
CA GLU A 339 -10.54 3.87 25.47
C GLU A 339 -10.01 2.52 24.98
N GLU A 340 -8.99 2.00 25.66
CA GLU A 340 -8.47 0.65 25.46
C GLU A 340 -8.57 -0.16 26.76
N LYS A 341 -8.88 -1.44 26.64
CA LYS A 341 -8.86 -2.41 27.73
C LYS A 341 -8.10 -3.65 27.33
N THR A 342 -7.46 -4.26 28.32
CA THR A 342 -6.73 -5.52 28.14
C THR A 342 -7.50 -6.67 28.77
N ALA A 343 -7.69 -7.73 28.00
CA ALA A 343 -8.18 -9.03 28.48
C ALA A 343 -7.06 -10.08 28.41
N GLU A 344 -7.16 -11.13 29.23
CA GLU A 344 -6.21 -12.26 29.22
C GLU A 344 -6.82 -13.46 28.49
N LEU A 345 -6.23 -13.80 27.33
CA LEU A 345 -6.52 -15.05 26.62
C LEU A 345 -5.73 -16.19 27.27
N ASN A 346 -6.44 -17.19 27.81
CA ASN A 346 -5.84 -18.35 28.45
C ASN A 346 -5.80 -19.55 27.51
N LEU A 347 -4.64 -20.18 27.38
CA LEU A 347 -4.40 -21.39 26.61
C LEU A 347 -4.04 -22.53 27.56
N ASN A 348 -4.76 -23.65 27.48
CA ASN A 348 -4.50 -24.86 28.28
C ASN A 348 -4.55 -26.14 27.42
N PRO A 349 -3.61 -26.32 26.47
CA PRO A 349 -3.61 -27.49 25.61
C PRO A 349 -3.41 -28.78 26.44
N PRO A 350 -4.10 -29.90 26.14
CA PRO A 350 -3.87 -31.20 26.78
C PRO A 350 -2.42 -31.72 26.61
N ASP A 351 -1.95 -32.57 27.54
CA ASP A 351 -0.56 -33.10 27.58
C ASP A 351 -0.10 -33.76 26.27
N GLU A 352 -0.99 -34.54 25.63
CA GLU A 352 -0.68 -35.31 24.42
C GLU A 352 -1.01 -34.56 23.11
N LEU A 353 -1.50 -33.32 23.22
CA LEU A 353 -1.86 -32.53 22.05
C LEU A 353 -0.60 -32.10 21.29
N SER A 354 -0.60 -32.30 19.98
CA SER A 354 0.42 -31.74 19.10
C SER A 354 -0.20 -31.28 17.79
N GLY A 355 0.35 -30.21 17.22
CA GLY A 355 -0.13 -29.65 15.95
C GLY A 355 -0.16 -28.12 15.95
N ASN A 356 -0.52 -27.58 14.79
CA ASN A 356 -0.62 -26.14 14.57
C ASN A 356 -2.08 -25.69 14.66
N PHE A 357 -2.37 -24.76 15.56
CA PHE A 357 -3.71 -24.26 15.84
C PHE A 357 -3.77 -22.76 15.60
N ILE A 358 -4.80 -22.31 14.90
CA ILE A 358 -5.08 -20.88 14.72
C ILE A 358 -6.20 -20.51 15.67
N ILE A 359 -5.90 -19.61 16.60
CA ILE A 359 -6.85 -19.11 17.58
C ILE A 359 -7.18 -17.68 17.18
N LYS A 360 -8.45 -17.42 16.86
CA LYS A 360 -8.94 -16.08 16.54
C LYS A 360 -9.71 -15.53 17.72
N VAL A 361 -9.46 -14.28 18.04
CA VAL A 361 -10.24 -13.51 19.01
C VAL A 361 -11.10 -12.54 18.24
N HIS A 362 -12.40 -12.52 18.51
CA HIS A 362 -13.33 -11.54 17.98
C HIS A 362 -13.76 -10.60 19.10
N ALA A 363 -13.81 -9.31 18.82
CA ALA A 363 -14.50 -8.31 19.62
C ALA A 363 -15.78 -7.90 18.91
N VAL A 364 -16.91 -8.08 19.59
CA VAL A 364 -18.26 -7.91 19.05
C VAL A 364 -18.99 -6.87 19.90
N PRO A 365 -19.49 -5.76 19.33
CA PRO A 365 -20.38 -4.85 20.04
C PRO A 365 -21.74 -5.52 20.29
N ASP A 366 -22.23 -5.46 21.53
CA ASP A 366 -23.48 -6.14 21.98
C ASP A 366 -24.70 -5.81 21.09
N ASN A 367 -24.78 -4.56 20.61
CA ASN A 367 -25.90 -4.08 19.80
C ASN A 367 -25.76 -4.34 18.28
N LYS A 368 -24.60 -4.86 17.82
CA LYS A 368 -24.26 -5.00 16.39
C LYS A 368 -23.39 -6.23 16.14
N ALA A 369 -23.95 -7.42 16.33
CA ALA A 369 -23.25 -8.70 16.16
C ALA A 369 -22.60 -8.92 14.78
N GLU A 370 -23.06 -8.23 13.73
CA GLU A 370 -22.49 -8.29 12.38
C GLU A 370 -21.15 -7.55 12.26
N LEU A 371 -20.93 -6.54 13.10
CA LEU A 371 -19.69 -5.77 13.17
C LEU A 371 -18.76 -6.49 14.14
N ARG A 372 -17.73 -7.17 13.64
CA ARG A 372 -16.73 -7.82 14.48
C ARG A 372 -15.33 -7.47 14.02
N SER A 373 -14.50 -7.11 14.98
CA SER A 373 -13.05 -6.93 14.77
C SER A 373 -12.35 -8.18 15.26
N SER A 374 -11.32 -8.63 14.56
CA SER A 374 -10.67 -9.88 14.90
C SER A 374 -9.17 -9.85 14.70
N ASP A 375 -8.45 -10.51 15.59
CA ASP A 375 -7.04 -10.83 15.42
C ASP A 375 -6.79 -12.32 15.66
N ALA A 376 -5.68 -12.84 15.17
CA ALA A 376 -5.37 -14.27 15.23
C ALA A 376 -3.92 -14.54 15.66
N ILE A 377 -3.76 -15.54 16.52
CA ILE A 377 -2.46 -16.09 16.91
C ILE A 377 -2.33 -17.53 16.42
N ASN A 378 -1.17 -17.85 15.83
CA ASN A 378 -0.81 -19.20 15.44
C ASN A 378 -0.01 -19.89 16.56
N ILE A 379 -0.57 -20.94 17.15
CA ILE A 379 0.04 -21.71 18.23
C ILE A 379 0.48 -23.07 17.71
N ASP A 380 1.78 -23.32 17.73
CA ASP A 380 2.34 -24.66 17.52
C ASP A 380 2.40 -25.38 18.86
N VAL A 381 1.50 -26.33 19.08
CA VAL A 381 1.48 -27.16 20.28
C VAL A 381 2.37 -28.36 20.05
N VAL A 382 3.30 -28.56 20.97
CA VAL A 382 4.18 -29.73 21.00
C VAL A 382 3.77 -30.57 22.20
N ASP A 383 3.66 -31.89 22.02
CA ASP A 383 3.30 -32.78 23.13
C ASP A 383 4.34 -32.66 24.26
N LYS A 384 3.88 -32.92 25.49
CA LYS A 384 4.67 -32.70 26.70
C LYS A 384 6.03 -33.41 26.67
N LEU A 385 6.12 -34.63 26.11
CA LEU A 385 7.37 -35.38 26.06
C LEU A 385 8.34 -34.77 25.04
N THR A 386 7.84 -34.36 23.87
CA THR A 386 8.67 -33.73 22.84
C THR A 386 9.21 -32.37 23.28
N CYS A 387 8.50 -31.64 24.15
CA CYS A 387 9.00 -30.39 24.73
C CYS A 387 10.33 -30.52 25.48
N TYR A 388 10.62 -31.72 25.96
CA TYR A 388 11.82 -32.07 26.71
C TYR A 388 12.69 -33.09 25.97
N GLN A 389 12.49 -33.25 24.66
CA GLN A 389 13.18 -34.26 23.87
C GLN A 389 14.70 -34.10 23.95
N SER A 390 15.37 -35.23 24.17
CA SER A 390 16.82 -35.28 24.26
C SER A 390 17.42 -36.27 23.28
N ASN A 391 18.61 -35.93 22.79
CA ASN A 391 19.37 -36.76 21.87
C ASN A 391 20.79 -36.98 22.38
N ILE A 392 21.12 -38.24 22.63
CA ILE A 392 22.44 -38.68 23.09
C ILE A 392 23.24 -39.13 21.86
N ASN A 393 24.15 -38.27 21.41
CA ASN A 393 25.08 -38.60 20.33
C ASN A 393 26.41 -39.09 20.92
N ALA A 394 26.55 -40.41 20.99
CA ALA A 394 27.77 -41.09 21.41
C ALA A 394 28.34 -41.95 20.27
N LYS A 395 29.64 -42.28 20.37
CA LYS A 395 30.21 -43.29 19.49
C LYS A 395 29.66 -44.65 19.88
N SER A 396 28.99 -45.33 18.94
CA SER A 396 28.43 -46.68 19.16
C SER A 396 29.47 -47.72 19.57
N SER A 397 30.74 -47.53 19.21
CA SER A 397 31.83 -48.33 19.74
C SER A 397 33.10 -47.52 19.96
N VAL A 398 33.77 -47.85 21.06
CA VAL A 398 34.97 -47.20 21.53
C VAL A 398 36.00 -48.27 21.87
N THR A 399 37.26 -48.08 21.49
CA THR A 399 38.33 -49.04 21.80
C THR A 399 39.22 -48.49 22.90
N ASN A 400 39.34 -49.21 24.01
CA ASN A 400 40.25 -48.87 25.11
C ASN A 400 41.39 -49.90 25.16
N ILE A 401 42.61 -49.44 25.47
CA ILE A 401 43.84 -50.25 25.50
C ILE A 401 44.42 -50.39 26.91
N TYR A 402 43.56 -50.61 27.91
CA TYR A 402 43.95 -50.72 29.32
C TYR A 402 44.65 -49.46 29.84
N LYS A 403 44.14 -48.31 29.46
CA LYS A 403 44.62 -47.01 29.94
C LYS A 403 43.41 -46.19 30.33
N GLU A 404 43.57 -45.39 31.39
CA GLU A 404 42.58 -44.38 31.74
C GLU A 404 42.35 -43.48 30.51
N ASP A 405 41.10 -43.47 30.05
CA ASP A 405 40.70 -42.73 28.87
C ASP A 405 39.34 -42.07 29.10
N LEU A 406 39.16 -40.90 28.49
CA LEU A 406 37.97 -40.08 28.65
C LEU A 406 37.25 -39.99 27.31
N PHE A 407 36.03 -40.52 27.28
CA PHE A 407 35.16 -40.41 26.11
C PHE A 407 34.02 -39.46 26.37
N PHE A 408 33.66 -38.71 25.34
CA PHE A 408 32.62 -37.70 25.44
C PHE A 408 31.37 -38.21 24.70
N ALA A 409 30.25 -38.30 25.40
CA ALA A 409 28.94 -38.40 24.79
C ALA A 409 28.32 -36.99 24.75
N LYS A 410 27.81 -36.58 23.59
CA LYS A 410 27.18 -35.27 23.43
C LYS A 410 25.69 -35.43 23.66
N VAL A 411 25.14 -34.70 24.61
CA VAL A 411 23.70 -34.63 24.84
C VAL A 411 23.20 -33.32 24.27
N THR A 412 22.19 -33.39 23.41
CA THR A 412 21.54 -32.20 22.86
C THR A 412 20.11 -32.17 23.38
N ASN A 413 19.71 -31.05 23.94
CA ASN A 413 18.31 -30.78 24.24
C ASN A 413 17.64 -30.32 22.94
N ASP A 414 16.99 -31.25 22.24
CA ASP A 414 16.26 -30.98 21.00
C ASP A 414 14.85 -30.40 21.29
N GLY A 415 14.41 -30.46 22.56
CA GLY A 415 13.19 -29.84 23.06
C GLY A 415 13.27 -28.30 23.18
N ILE A 416 12.11 -27.70 23.43
CA ILE A 416 11.92 -26.24 23.48
C ILE A 416 11.94 -25.67 24.90
N LYS A 417 12.04 -26.55 25.91
CA LYS A 417 12.14 -26.15 27.32
C LYS A 417 13.51 -26.48 27.89
N LYS A 418 13.87 -25.73 28.92
CA LYS A 418 15.02 -26.03 29.76
C LYS A 418 14.73 -27.26 30.62
N ILE A 419 15.70 -28.14 30.76
CA ILE A 419 15.56 -29.39 31.51
C ILE A 419 16.86 -29.76 32.20
N THR A 420 16.72 -30.36 33.38
CA THR A 420 17.81 -30.93 34.17
C THR A 420 17.69 -32.45 34.14
N TYR A 421 18.63 -33.11 33.48
CA TYR A 421 18.69 -34.56 33.41
C TYR A 421 19.44 -35.14 34.60
N ALA A 422 18.86 -36.16 35.24
CA ALA A 422 19.59 -37.10 36.08
C ALA A 422 20.30 -38.12 35.18
N VAL A 423 21.62 -38.17 35.29
CA VAL A 423 22.49 -39.00 34.44
C VAL A 423 22.85 -40.26 35.23
N SER A 424 22.48 -41.43 34.70
CA SER A 424 22.89 -42.72 35.25
C SER A 424 23.57 -43.58 34.17
N LEU A 425 24.33 -44.57 34.62
CA LEU A 425 25.10 -45.46 33.77
C LEU A 425 24.86 -46.90 34.19
N GLU A 426 24.43 -47.75 33.26
CA GLU A 426 24.40 -49.20 33.41
C GLU A 426 25.63 -49.79 32.69
N GLY A 427 26.55 -50.41 33.43
CA GLY A 427 27.79 -50.94 32.85
C GLY A 427 28.72 -51.58 33.88
N PRO A 428 29.92 -52.01 33.47
CA PRO A 428 30.92 -52.55 34.38
C PRO A 428 31.46 -51.46 35.32
N SER A 429 31.86 -51.87 36.53
CA SER A 429 32.23 -50.95 37.63
C SER A 429 33.43 -50.05 37.35
N TRP A 430 34.24 -50.37 36.35
CA TRP A 430 35.39 -49.57 35.92
C TRP A 430 35.03 -48.46 34.92
N VAL A 431 33.73 -48.26 34.63
CA VAL A 431 33.22 -47.12 33.85
C VAL A 431 32.40 -46.22 34.77
N SER A 432 32.66 -44.92 34.71
CA SER A 432 31.85 -43.91 35.43
C SER A 432 31.49 -42.75 34.50
N VAL A 433 30.43 -42.03 34.81
CA VAL A 433 29.97 -40.85 34.06
C VAL A 433 30.02 -39.60 34.94
N SER A 434 30.40 -38.47 34.36
CA SER A 434 30.38 -37.17 35.02
C SER A 434 30.00 -36.06 34.02
N PRO A 435 29.14 -35.10 34.39
CA PRO A 435 28.45 -34.96 35.68
C PRO A 435 27.27 -35.94 35.87
N GLN A 436 26.80 -36.12 37.12
CA GLN A 436 25.59 -36.89 37.45
C GLN A 436 24.29 -36.14 37.17
N THR A 437 24.36 -34.82 37.01
CA THR A 437 23.23 -33.96 36.64
C THR A 437 23.66 -33.06 35.50
N LEU A 438 22.82 -32.92 34.48
CA LEU A 438 23.11 -32.10 33.31
C LEU A 438 21.94 -31.18 33.00
N GLU A 439 22.15 -29.87 33.16
CA GLU A 439 21.15 -28.84 32.87
C GLU A 439 21.39 -28.25 31.48
N LEU A 440 20.39 -28.33 30.60
CA LEU A 440 20.47 -27.85 29.23
C LEU A 440 19.31 -26.92 28.90
N ASN A 441 19.62 -25.74 28.36
CA ASN A 441 18.65 -24.88 27.70
C ASN A 441 18.26 -25.46 26.31
N PRO A 442 17.17 -25.00 25.70
CA PRO A 442 16.76 -25.43 24.36
C PRO A 442 17.88 -25.30 23.32
N GLY A 443 18.12 -26.36 22.53
CA GLY A 443 19.20 -26.44 21.54
C GLY A 443 20.62 -26.46 22.10
N GLN A 444 20.79 -26.44 23.43
CA GLN A 444 22.10 -26.48 24.06
C GLN A 444 22.68 -27.89 24.01
N ILE A 445 24.00 -27.96 23.79
CA ILE A 445 24.77 -29.21 23.81
C ILE A 445 25.57 -29.28 25.11
N GLY A 446 25.35 -30.35 25.87
CA GLY A 446 26.17 -30.76 27.01
C GLY A 446 27.10 -31.91 26.65
N ASN A 447 28.23 -32.01 27.36
CA ASN A 447 29.12 -33.16 27.24
C ASN A 447 29.04 -33.99 28.52
N LEU A 448 28.84 -35.29 28.37
CA LEU A 448 29.03 -36.27 29.41
C LEU A 448 30.41 -36.92 29.23
N ASN A 449 31.19 -36.92 30.29
CA ASN A 449 32.51 -37.54 30.32
C ASN A 449 32.34 -38.96 30.87
N LEU A 450 32.53 -39.96 30.01
CA LEU A 450 32.70 -41.35 30.42
C LEU A 450 34.17 -41.59 30.76
N ASN A 451 34.45 -41.79 32.04
CA ASN A 451 35.77 -42.17 32.51
C ASN A 451 35.89 -43.70 32.49
N ILE A 452 36.81 -44.20 31.68
CA ILE A 452 37.05 -45.62 31.47
C ILE A 452 38.41 -45.97 32.10
N ASN A 453 38.38 -46.75 33.18
CA ASN A 453 39.59 -47.16 33.89
C ASN A 453 39.60 -48.67 34.21
N PRO A 454 39.69 -49.54 33.18
CA PRO A 454 39.70 -50.98 33.34
C PRO A 454 40.96 -51.41 34.12
N LEU A 455 40.78 -52.36 35.04
CA LEU A 455 41.88 -52.96 35.78
C LEU A 455 42.72 -53.88 34.88
N GLU A 456 44.00 -54.07 35.19
CA GLU A 456 44.92 -54.88 34.36
C GLU A 456 44.50 -56.35 34.23
N ASP A 457 43.73 -56.86 35.19
CA ASP A 457 43.16 -58.21 35.25
C ASP A 457 41.83 -58.35 34.51
N THR A 458 41.27 -57.26 33.98
CA THR A 458 40.04 -57.31 33.19
C THR A 458 40.29 -58.06 31.87
N ASP A 459 39.45 -59.03 31.52
CA ASP A 459 39.66 -59.81 30.30
C ASP A 459 39.41 -58.96 29.02
N PRO A 460 40.20 -59.14 27.94
CA PRO A 460 39.91 -58.50 26.66
C PRO A 460 38.54 -58.93 26.12
N GLY A 461 37.72 -57.99 25.69
CA GLY A 461 36.34 -58.28 25.31
C GLY A 461 35.57 -57.07 24.84
N ASN A 462 34.28 -57.27 24.58
CA ASN A 462 33.32 -56.20 24.28
C ASN A 462 32.42 -56.02 25.51
N TYR A 463 32.36 -54.81 26.04
CA TYR A 463 31.57 -54.47 27.22
C TYR A 463 30.52 -53.45 26.82
N GLY A 464 29.23 -53.80 26.98
CA GLY A 464 28.12 -52.89 26.77
C GLY A 464 27.99 -51.92 27.93
N VAL A 465 27.80 -50.64 27.60
CA VAL A 465 27.51 -49.57 28.55
C VAL A 465 26.31 -48.80 28.05
N LYS A 466 25.33 -48.57 28.90
CA LYS A 466 24.12 -47.82 28.56
C LYS A 466 24.06 -46.55 29.39
N ILE A 467 24.05 -45.40 28.71
CA ILE A 467 23.83 -44.10 29.35
C ILE A 467 22.32 -43.88 29.42
N ASN A 468 21.82 -43.53 30.60
CA ASN A 468 20.42 -43.17 30.82
C ASN A 468 20.34 -41.70 31.26
N LEU A 469 19.43 -40.95 30.65
CA LEU A 469 19.05 -39.60 31.03
C LEU A 469 17.58 -39.61 31.44
N GLU A 470 17.30 -39.27 32.68
CA GLU A 470 15.94 -39.17 33.22
C GLU A 470 15.63 -37.70 33.53
N GLY A 471 14.49 -37.20 33.05
CA GLY A 471 14.02 -35.85 33.37
C GLY A 471 12.59 -35.61 32.90
N GLU A 472 11.79 -34.91 33.71
CA GLU A 472 10.37 -34.60 33.46
C GLU A 472 9.52 -35.82 33.04
N GLY A 473 9.79 -36.98 33.65
CA GLY A 473 9.07 -38.23 33.39
C GLY A 473 9.51 -38.99 32.13
N ALA A 474 10.45 -38.45 31.35
CA ALA A 474 11.01 -39.11 30.17
C ALA A 474 12.36 -39.78 30.47
N LEU A 475 12.59 -40.96 29.90
CA LEU A 475 13.85 -41.70 29.98
C LEU A 475 14.47 -41.87 28.59
N TYR A 476 15.62 -41.25 28.37
CA TYR A 476 16.41 -41.39 27.13
C TYR A 476 17.62 -42.28 27.38
N SER A 477 17.87 -43.25 26.49
CA SER A 477 18.99 -44.18 26.65
C SER A 477 19.79 -44.35 25.37
N GLU A 478 21.12 -44.48 25.51
CA GLU A 478 22.02 -44.78 24.39
C GLU A 478 23.05 -45.85 24.78
N ASN A 479 23.23 -46.85 23.89
CA ASN A 479 24.14 -47.98 24.11
C ASN A 479 25.50 -47.74 23.44
N ILE A 480 26.57 -47.93 24.19
CA ILE A 480 27.97 -47.81 23.78
C ILE A 480 28.67 -49.15 24.00
N ASN A 481 29.36 -49.65 22.97
CA ASN A 481 30.16 -50.87 23.09
C ASN A 481 31.66 -50.55 23.28
N ILE A 482 32.20 -50.82 24.46
CA ILE A 482 33.62 -50.66 24.77
C ILE A 482 34.37 -51.93 24.41
N LYS A 483 35.18 -51.86 23.36
CA LYS A 483 36.10 -52.92 22.93
C LYS A 483 37.43 -52.79 23.66
N LEU A 484 37.66 -53.67 24.63
CA LEU A 484 38.89 -53.73 25.39
C LEU A 484 39.89 -54.67 24.70
N ARG A 485 41.05 -54.15 24.29
CA ARG A 485 42.10 -54.95 23.63
C ARG A 485 43.49 -54.59 24.15
N LYS A 486 44.39 -55.57 24.23
CA LYS A 486 45.80 -55.32 24.59
C LYS A 486 46.50 -54.59 23.45
N GLU A 487 47.31 -53.58 23.78
CA GLU A 487 48.09 -52.79 22.79
C GLU A 487 49.02 -53.74 22.02
N THR A 488 48.97 -53.71 20.69
CA THR A 488 49.80 -54.60 19.86
C THR A 488 51.25 -54.11 19.82
N GLU A 489 52.25 -55.01 19.74
CA GLU A 489 53.68 -54.62 19.65
C GLU A 489 53.96 -53.68 18.47
N LEU A 490 53.20 -53.84 17.38
CA LEU A 490 53.30 -53.00 16.19
C LEU A 490 52.85 -51.55 16.45
N GLU A 491 51.82 -51.33 17.27
CA GLU A 491 51.35 -49.99 17.68
C GLU A 491 52.33 -49.28 18.62
N LYS A 492 53.00 -50.03 19.52
CA LYS A 492 54.11 -49.50 20.35
C LYS A 492 55.26 -49.01 19.48
N ASN A 493 55.66 -49.80 18.48
CA ASN A 493 56.76 -49.45 17.57
C ASN A 493 56.42 -48.25 16.67
N LEU A 494 55.18 -48.14 16.19
CA LEU A 494 54.75 -47.01 15.36
C LEU A 494 54.66 -45.69 16.15
N LYS A 495 54.19 -45.73 17.41
CA LYS A 495 54.16 -44.54 18.29
C LYS A 495 55.57 -44.02 18.60
N SER A 496 56.54 -44.91 18.83
CA SER A 496 57.95 -44.50 18.98
C SER A 496 58.51 -43.89 17.71
N ALA A 497 58.27 -44.49 16.55
CA ALA A 497 58.76 -43.98 15.25
C ALA A 497 58.17 -42.60 14.88
N VAL A 498 56.90 -42.34 15.23
CA VAL A 498 56.24 -41.03 15.03
C VAL A 498 56.75 -39.98 16.03
N LYS A 499 57.08 -40.39 17.26
CA LYS A 499 57.62 -39.49 18.30
C LYS A 499 59.05 -39.05 17.97
N GLU A 500 59.86 -39.92 17.38
CA GLU A 500 61.22 -39.60 16.90
C GLU A 500 61.24 -38.75 15.62
N ASN A 501 60.23 -38.87 14.75
CA ASN A 501 60.17 -38.15 13.47
C ASN A 501 59.17 -36.97 13.44
N LYS A 502 58.80 -36.44 14.62
CA LYS A 502 57.77 -35.40 14.78
C LYS A 502 58.04 -34.15 13.92
N TYR A 503 59.31 -33.78 13.73
CA TYR A 503 59.70 -32.61 12.93
C TYR A 503 59.56 -32.83 11.41
N TYR A 504 59.84 -34.03 10.89
CA TYR A 504 59.67 -34.35 9.47
C TYR A 504 58.19 -34.49 9.08
N ILE A 505 57.36 -34.98 10.01
CA ILE A 505 55.91 -35.02 9.83
C ILE A 505 55.33 -33.59 9.81
N TYR A 506 55.81 -32.68 10.67
CA TYR A 506 55.42 -31.26 10.61
C TYR A 506 55.87 -30.57 9.33
N LEU A 507 57.07 -30.86 8.82
CA LEU A 507 57.56 -30.36 7.53
C LEU A 507 56.67 -30.84 6.37
N LEU A 508 56.30 -32.13 6.37
CA LEU A 508 55.42 -32.72 5.36
C LEU A 508 54.01 -32.12 5.41
N ILE A 509 53.43 -31.96 6.61
CA ILE A 509 52.12 -31.32 6.80
C ILE A 509 52.18 -29.86 6.35
N PHE A 510 53.26 -29.13 6.63
CA PHE A 510 53.46 -27.75 6.17
C PHE A 510 53.51 -27.65 4.64
N ILE A 511 54.21 -28.58 3.97
CA ILE A 511 54.26 -28.68 2.51
C ILE A 511 52.88 -29.01 1.93
N ILE A 512 52.12 -29.92 2.56
CA ILE A 512 50.75 -30.28 2.15
C ILE A 512 49.78 -29.10 2.35
N ILE A 513 49.88 -28.37 3.47
CA ILE A 513 49.08 -27.16 3.73
C ILE A 513 49.40 -26.08 2.70
N LEU A 514 50.67 -25.85 2.38
CA LEU A 514 51.08 -24.95 1.30
C LEU A 514 50.46 -25.40 -0.03
N LEU A 515 50.58 -26.68 -0.38
CA LEU A 515 49.98 -27.24 -1.60
C LEU A 515 48.44 -27.09 -1.62
N VAL A 516 47.74 -27.23 -0.49
CA VAL A 516 46.27 -27.06 -0.40
C VAL A 516 45.86 -25.58 -0.49
N ILE A 517 46.59 -24.68 0.17
CA ILE A 517 46.36 -23.22 0.08
C ILE A 517 46.58 -22.74 -1.36
N PHE A 518 47.65 -23.20 -2.00
CA PHE A 518 47.95 -22.90 -3.40
C PHE A 518 46.95 -23.60 -4.35
N ARG A 519 46.52 -24.83 -4.07
CA ARG A 519 45.49 -25.56 -4.84
C ARG A 519 44.15 -24.84 -4.84
N LYS A 520 43.68 -24.32 -3.71
CA LYS A 520 42.45 -23.49 -3.66
C LYS A 520 42.59 -22.21 -4.49
N ARG A 521 43.76 -21.56 -4.49
CA ARG A 521 44.00 -20.38 -5.36
C ARG A 521 44.09 -20.75 -6.84
N ILE A 522 44.75 -21.85 -7.20
CA ILE A 522 44.87 -22.34 -8.58
C ILE A 522 43.49 -22.77 -9.13
N ILE A 523 42.68 -23.48 -8.32
CA ILE A 523 41.30 -23.85 -8.69
C ILE A 523 40.41 -22.60 -8.80
N LYS A 524 40.54 -21.61 -7.90
CA LYS A 524 39.74 -20.37 -7.96
C LYS A 524 40.13 -19.50 -9.17
N VAL A 525 41.37 -19.57 -9.64
CA VAL A 525 41.81 -18.92 -10.89
C VAL A 525 41.29 -19.69 -12.11
N LYS A 526 41.44 -21.03 -12.15
CA LYS A 526 40.89 -21.87 -13.23
C LYS A 526 39.37 -21.70 -13.35
N ASN A 527 38.64 -21.74 -12.23
CA ASN A 527 37.19 -21.55 -12.17
C ASN A 527 36.77 -20.14 -12.56
N ARG A 528 37.54 -19.09 -12.22
CA ARG A 528 37.25 -17.73 -12.70
C ARG A 528 37.46 -17.59 -14.21
N VAL A 529 38.39 -18.32 -14.80
CA VAL A 529 38.62 -18.31 -16.26
C VAL A 529 37.50 -19.07 -16.98
N THR A 530 37.12 -20.26 -16.50
CA THR A 530 35.98 -21.01 -17.05
C THR A 530 34.64 -20.31 -16.82
N ASP A 531 34.41 -19.66 -15.67
CA ASP A 531 33.21 -18.85 -15.45
C ASP A 531 33.17 -17.60 -16.33
N ARG A 532 34.32 -16.95 -16.58
CA ARG A 532 34.36 -15.83 -17.53
C ARG A 532 34.11 -16.31 -18.95
N TYR A 533 34.58 -17.49 -19.32
CA TYR A 533 34.31 -18.10 -20.62
C TYR A 533 32.83 -18.53 -20.76
N LYS A 534 32.24 -19.16 -19.73
CA LYS A 534 30.80 -19.48 -19.68
C LYS A 534 29.94 -18.22 -19.68
N LYS A 535 30.26 -17.20 -18.88
CA LYS A 535 29.57 -15.89 -18.89
C LYS A 535 29.77 -15.14 -20.21
N TYR A 536 30.90 -15.31 -20.89
CA TYR A 536 31.12 -14.78 -22.23
C TYR A 536 30.26 -15.51 -23.27
N LYS A 537 30.16 -16.84 -23.20
CA LYS A 537 29.31 -17.68 -24.06
C LYS A 537 27.82 -17.40 -23.83
N ILE A 538 27.38 -17.31 -22.58
CA ILE A 538 26.00 -16.92 -22.20
C ILE A 538 25.72 -15.46 -22.60
N ARG A 539 26.69 -14.54 -22.52
CA ARG A 539 26.51 -13.17 -23.05
C ARG A 539 26.46 -13.13 -24.58
N GLN A 540 27.15 -14.03 -25.27
CA GLN A 540 27.08 -14.20 -26.73
C GLN A 540 25.73 -14.78 -27.15
N GLU A 541 25.23 -15.81 -26.47
CA GLU A 541 23.90 -16.40 -26.66
C GLU A 541 22.81 -15.41 -26.28
N ARG A 542 22.89 -14.73 -25.13
CA ARG A 542 21.96 -13.63 -24.80
C ARG A 542 22.01 -12.52 -25.85
N LYS A 543 23.17 -12.18 -26.43
CA LYS A 543 23.22 -11.20 -27.54
C LYS A 543 22.63 -11.74 -28.83
N ARG A 544 22.73 -13.05 -29.13
CA ARG A 544 22.05 -13.70 -30.26
C ARG A 544 20.55 -13.79 -30.04
N ASN A 545 20.10 -14.25 -28.87
CA ASN A 545 18.68 -14.33 -28.51
C ASN A 545 18.06 -12.93 -28.37
N LEU A 546 18.80 -11.93 -27.91
CA LEU A 546 18.33 -10.54 -27.89
C LEU A 546 18.38 -9.90 -29.28
N ARG A 547 19.16 -10.44 -30.23
CA ARG A 547 19.09 -10.07 -31.66
C ARG A 547 17.93 -10.77 -32.36
N LEU A 548 17.66 -12.04 -32.05
CA LEU A 548 16.51 -12.81 -32.53
C LEU A 548 15.20 -12.24 -31.96
N ALA A 549 15.10 -12.02 -30.65
CA ALA A 549 13.95 -11.35 -30.03
C ALA A 549 13.79 -9.88 -30.48
N ARG A 550 14.89 -9.19 -30.85
CA ARG A 550 14.79 -7.89 -31.52
C ARG A 550 14.37 -8.04 -32.98
N GLN A 551 14.72 -9.12 -33.67
CA GLN A 551 14.27 -9.45 -35.02
C GLN A 551 12.79 -9.86 -35.02
N GLU A 552 12.31 -10.64 -34.04
CA GLU A 552 10.90 -10.98 -33.83
C GLU A 552 10.09 -9.75 -33.44
N ARG A 553 10.55 -8.95 -32.46
CA ARG A 553 9.93 -7.64 -32.17
C ARG A 553 10.04 -6.66 -33.34
N GLN A 554 11.02 -6.81 -34.23
CA GLN A 554 11.15 -6.03 -35.46
C GLN A 554 10.32 -6.61 -36.60
N GLU A 555 9.97 -7.90 -36.60
CA GLU A 555 9.06 -8.56 -37.53
C GLU A 555 7.61 -8.28 -37.16
N GLU A 556 7.30 -8.29 -35.87
CA GLU A 556 6.02 -7.88 -35.31
C GLU A 556 5.82 -6.37 -35.47
N LYS A 557 6.85 -5.56 -35.17
CA LYS A 557 6.89 -4.15 -35.55
C LYS A 557 6.99 -3.95 -37.05
N LYS A 558 7.49 -4.89 -37.87
CA LYS A 558 7.47 -4.79 -39.35
C LYS A 558 6.10 -5.16 -39.89
N LYS A 559 5.32 -6.03 -39.26
CA LYS A 559 3.92 -6.29 -39.65
C LYS A 559 3.06 -5.07 -39.32
N GLN A 560 3.26 -4.48 -38.14
CA GLN A 560 2.65 -3.18 -37.77
C GLN A 560 3.18 -2.03 -38.63
N ARG A 561 4.49 -2.00 -38.90
CA ARG A 561 5.11 -0.99 -39.77
C ARG A 561 4.89 -1.25 -41.24
N GLU A 562 4.55 -2.44 -41.75
CA GLU A 562 4.17 -2.69 -43.16
C GLU A 562 2.76 -2.16 -43.40
N LEU A 563 1.91 -2.21 -42.37
CA LEU A 563 0.62 -1.52 -42.35
C LEU A 563 0.78 0.01 -42.32
N GLU A 564 1.73 0.54 -41.53
CA GLU A 564 2.09 1.98 -41.54
C GLU A 564 2.98 2.40 -42.73
N GLU A 565 3.79 1.51 -43.28
CA GLU A 565 4.74 1.71 -44.40
C GLU A 565 4.05 1.52 -45.73
N LYS A 566 2.95 0.77 -45.88
CA LYS A 566 2.09 0.93 -47.06
C LYS A 566 1.59 2.37 -47.16
N LYS A 567 1.23 2.99 -46.02
CA LYS A 567 0.81 4.40 -45.91
C LYS A 567 1.99 5.38 -46.05
N LYS A 568 3.19 5.03 -45.55
CA LYS A 568 4.41 5.85 -45.66
C LYS A 568 5.22 5.64 -46.95
N GLN A 569 5.07 4.54 -47.68
CA GLN A 569 5.75 4.21 -48.95
C GLN A 569 5.12 4.93 -50.13
N GLU A 570 3.83 5.26 -50.07
CA GLU A 570 3.20 6.24 -50.97
C GLU A 570 3.80 7.65 -50.79
N LEU A 571 4.07 8.04 -49.54
CA LEU A 571 4.70 9.32 -49.20
C LEU A 571 6.21 9.35 -49.54
N ARG A 572 6.95 8.25 -49.27
CA ARG A 572 8.41 8.17 -49.46
C ARG A 572 8.84 7.83 -50.89
N LYS A 573 7.98 7.24 -51.74
CA LYS A 573 8.25 7.13 -53.19
C LYS A 573 8.43 8.50 -53.86
N LYS A 574 7.79 9.56 -53.33
CA LYS A 574 7.96 10.95 -53.77
C LYS A 574 9.28 11.60 -53.32
N GLU A 575 9.94 11.06 -52.30
CA GLU A 575 11.19 11.61 -51.73
C GLU A 575 12.45 10.82 -52.16
N LEU A 576 12.33 9.51 -52.39
CA LEU A 576 13.44 8.64 -52.80
C LEU A 576 13.90 8.80 -54.26
N GLU A 577 13.15 9.53 -55.09
CA GLU A 577 13.59 9.92 -56.43
C GLU A 577 14.63 11.06 -56.40
N LYS A 578 14.74 11.80 -55.29
CA LYS A 578 15.64 12.96 -55.15
C LYS A 578 17.04 12.63 -54.61
N GLU A 579 17.26 11.48 -53.99
CA GLU A 579 18.55 11.13 -53.36
C GLU A 579 19.43 10.14 -54.13
N LYS A 580 18.93 9.50 -55.20
CA LYS A 580 19.71 8.54 -56.01
C LYS A 580 20.83 9.19 -56.86
N ILE A 581 20.95 10.51 -56.86
CA ILE A 581 21.95 11.26 -57.65
C ILE A 581 23.29 11.46 -56.90
N LYS A 582 23.38 11.26 -55.56
CA LYS A 582 24.54 11.74 -54.77
C LYS A 582 25.56 10.70 -54.25
N LYS A 583 25.44 9.40 -54.52
CA LYS A 583 26.33 8.37 -53.91
C LYS A 583 27.06 7.40 -54.84
N SER A 584 27.19 7.70 -56.14
CA SER A 584 27.94 6.85 -57.09
C SER A 584 29.38 7.31 -57.41
N LYS A 585 29.97 8.27 -56.69
CA LYS A 585 31.29 8.87 -57.01
C LYS A 585 32.38 8.80 -55.92
N PHE A 586 32.30 7.85 -54.97
CA PHE A 586 33.29 7.77 -53.87
C PHE A 586 34.20 6.52 -53.90
N TRP A 587 33.92 5.53 -54.75
CA TRP A 587 34.62 4.22 -54.71
C TRP A 587 35.71 3.99 -55.77
N GLU A 588 36.10 5.01 -56.54
CA GLU A 588 37.20 4.90 -57.54
C GLU A 588 38.55 5.48 -57.08
N LYS A 589 38.65 6.11 -55.90
CA LYS A 589 39.86 6.84 -55.47
C LYS A 589 40.81 6.06 -54.53
N TYR A 590 40.61 4.76 -54.30
CA TYR A 590 41.45 3.98 -53.38
C TYR A 590 42.02 2.67 -53.95
N LYS A 591 41.97 2.50 -55.27
CA LYS A 591 42.52 1.30 -55.94
C LYS A 591 44.04 1.39 -56.19
N ASN A 592 44.60 2.60 -56.32
CA ASN A 592 46.03 2.80 -56.63
C ASN A 592 46.95 2.91 -55.40
N TRP A 593 46.41 3.08 -54.19
CA TRP A 593 47.23 3.20 -52.97
C TRP A 593 47.69 1.83 -52.41
N ILE A 594 46.97 0.75 -52.75
CA ILE A 594 47.28 -0.61 -52.29
C ILE A 594 48.46 -1.24 -53.07
N TYR A 595 48.65 -0.86 -54.34
CA TYR A 595 49.75 -1.39 -55.15
C TYR A 595 51.12 -0.75 -54.86
N SER A 596 51.16 0.48 -54.34
CA SER A 596 52.43 1.12 -53.94
C SER A 596 53.01 0.57 -52.63
N PHE A 597 52.18 0.01 -51.74
CA PHE A 597 52.65 -0.52 -50.45
C PHE A 597 53.29 -1.91 -50.58
N ALA A 598 52.84 -2.72 -51.55
CA ALA A 598 53.43 -4.04 -51.83
C ALA A 598 54.82 -3.94 -52.47
N GLY A 599 55.09 -2.89 -53.26
CA GLY A 599 56.38 -2.67 -53.91
C GLY A 599 57.53 -2.32 -52.95
N ILE A 600 57.25 -1.61 -51.86
CA ILE A 600 58.28 -1.19 -50.88
C ILE A 600 58.79 -2.38 -50.05
N ILE A 601 57.93 -3.36 -49.75
CA ILE A 601 58.30 -4.56 -49.00
C ILE A 601 59.20 -5.48 -49.85
N ALA A 602 58.95 -5.57 -51.15
CA ALA A 602 59.77 -6.35 -52.07
C ALA A 602 61.18 -5.75 -52.27
N VAL A 603 61.29 -4.42 -52.30
CA VAL A 603 62.58 -3.71 -52.44
C VAL A 603 63.43 -3.84 -51.17
N LEU A 604 62.83 -3.81 -49.98
CA LEU A 604 63.56 -4.01 -48.72
C LEU A 604 64.05 -5.46 -48.54
N ALA A 605 63.30 -6.45 -49.03
CA ALA A 605 63.73 -7.84 -49.05
C ALA A 605 64.89 -8.08 -50.04
N TYR A 606 64.88 -7.39 -51.19
CA TYR A 606 65.92 -7.50 -52.21
C TYR A 606 67.24 -6.80 -51.80
N ILE A 607 67.17 -5.64 -51.14
CA ILE A 607 68.34 -4.92 -50.60
C ILE A 607 68.99 -5.72 -49.45
N GLY A 608 68.20 -6.42 -48.64
CA GLY A 608 68.72 -7.33 -47.61
C GLY A 608 69.48 -8.55 -48.17
N TYR A 609 69.09 -9.03 -49.35
CA TYR A 609 69.73 -10.16 -50.02
C TYR A 609 71.02 -9.75 -50.78
N SER A 610 71.09 -8.51 -51.29
CA SER A 610 72.19 -8.02 -52.14
C SER A 610 73.47 -7.63 -51.38
N ASN A 611 73.41 -7.30 -50.08
CA ASN A 611 74.55 -6.65 -49.40
C ASN A 611 75.52 -7.58 -48.63
N LYS A 612 75.41 -8.91 -48.79
CA LYS A 612 76.45 -9.92 -48.42
C LYS A 612 77.23 -9.65 -47.11
N LEU A 613 76.58 -9.13 -46.07
CA LEU A 613 77.22 -8.65 -44.83
C LEU A 613 76.90 -9.49 -43.58
N PHE A 614 76.23 -10.63 -43.71
CA PHE A 614 76.04 -11.55 -42.57
C PHE A 614 76.34 -12.98 -42.98
N ASN A 615 77.56 -13.41 -42.65
CA ASN A 615 78.02 -14.78 -42.80
C ASN A 615 77.35 -15.63 -41.70
N ILE A 616 76.22 -16.26 -42.05
CA ILE A 616 75.32 -17.02 -41.15
C ILE A 616 76.02 -18.18 -40.42
N LYS A 617 77.23 -18.56 -40.83
CA LYS A 617 77.95 -19.74 -40.33
C LYS A 617 78.49 -19.63 -38.89
N TYR A 618 78.41 -18.47 -38.22
CA TYR A 618 78.92 -18.29 -36.85
C TYR A 618 77.90 -17.73 -35.82
N ILE A 619 76.63 -17.53 -36.20
CA ILE A 619 75.59 -16.97 -35.29
C ILE A 619 75.30 -17.87 -34.08
N HIS A 620 75.34 -19.19 -34.26
CA HIS A 620 75.13 -20.16 -33.18
C HIS A 620 76.18 -20.06 -32.05
N ILE A 621 77.43 -19.74 -32.39
CA ILE A 621 78.53 -19.66 -31.41
C ILE A 621 78.47 -18.35 -30.60
N TYR A 622 78.06 -17.24 -31.22
CA TYR A 622 77.86 -15.97 -30.51
C TYR A 622 76.56 -15.93 -29.68
N ALA A 623 75.51 -16.62 -30.09
CA ALA A 623 74.26 -16.70 -29.34
C ALA A 623 74.38 -17.53 -28.04
N TRP A 624 75.18 -18.60 -28.05
CA TRP A 624 75.30 -19.48 -26.88
C TRP A 624 76.13 -18.86 -25.76
N ASN A 625 77.21 -18.13 -26.09
CA ASN A 625 78.05 -17.44 -25.10
C ASN A 625 77.38 -16.20 -24.48
N LEU A 626 76.50 -15.53 -25.22
CA LEU A 626 75.72 -14.39 -24.70
C LEU A 626 74.63 -14.87 -23.72
N VAL A 627 74.04 -16.04 -23.99
CA VAL A 627 72.98 -16.61 -23.13
C VAL A 627 73.53 -17.16 -21.83
N TYR A 628 74.65 -17.89 -21.80
CA TYR A 628 75.14 -18.50 -20.55
C TYR A 628 75.88 -17.52 -19.62
N GLY A 629 76.65 -16.57 -20.17
CA GLY A 629 77.39 -15.58 -19.36
C GLY A 629 76.51 -14.49 -18.74
N TYR A 630 75.37 -14.19 -19.37
CA TYR A 630 74.46 -13.11 -18.93
C TYR A 630 73.11 -13.61 -18.42
N LEU A 631 72.85 -14.93 -18.42
CA LEU A 631 71.57 -15.51 -17.95
C LEU A 631 71.23 -15.05 -16.54
N TYR A 632 72.23 -15.05 -15.65
CA TYR A 632 72.07 -14.67 -14.26
C TYR A 632 71.63 -13.20 -14.14
N TYR A 633 72.27 -12.29 -14.89
CA TYR A 633 71.94 -10.87 -14.89
C TYR A 633 70.60 -10.56 -15.59
N ILE A 634 70.24 -11.34 -16.61
CA ILE A 634 68.93 -11.26 -17.28
C ILE A 634 67.82 -11.73 -16.34
N LEU A 635 68.04 -12.80 -15.56
CA LEU A 635 67.09 -13.30 -14.56
C LEU A 635 66.93 -12.34 -13.38
N LEU A 636 68.02 -11.72 -12.92
CA LEU A 636 68.01 -10.72 -11.85
C LEU A 636 67.29 -9.44 -12.32
N GLY A 637 67.55 -9.00 -13.56
CA GLY A 637 66.82 -7.91 -14.21
C GLY A 637 65.33 -8.22 -14.38
N LEU A 638 64.97 -9.44 -14.80
CA LEU A 638 63.58 -9.89 -14.88
C LEU A 638 62.91 -9.94 -13.50
N GLY A 639 63.62 -10.33 -12.46
CA GLY A 639 63.13 -10.32 -11.07
C GLY A 639 62.79 -8.91 -10.58
N VAL A 640 63.67 -7.94 -10.84
CA VAL A 640 63.45 -6.53 -10.48
C VAL A 640 62.30 -5.94 -11.30
N VAL A 641 62.23 -6.22 -12.61
CA VAL A 641 61.12 -5.76 -13.47
C VAL A 641 59.80 -6.39 -13.03
N PHE A 642 59.79 -7.66 -12.62
CA PHE A 642 58.60 -8.34 -12.10
C PHE A 642 58.16 -7.78 -10.75
N ALA A 643 59.10 -7.45 -9.85
CA ALA A 643 58.80 -6.80 -8.58
C ALA A 643 58.22 -5.39 -8.79
N LEU A 644 58.79 -4.59 -9.68
CA LEU A 644 58.26 -3.27 -10.06
C LEU A 644 56.89 -3.38 -10.75
N PHE A 645 56.68 -4.41 -11.57
CA PHE A 645 55.39 -4.68 -12.20
C PHE A 645 54.32 -5.09 -11.16
N LEU A 646 54.68 -5.93 -10.19
CA LEU A 646 53.80 -6.27 -9.07
C LEU A 646 53.49 -5.04 -8.22
N PHE A 647 54.47 -4.19 -7.94
CA PHE A 647 54.30 -2.92 -7.24
C PHE A 647 53.36 -1.97 -8.01
N PHE A 648 53.51 -1.86 -9.33
CA PHE A 648 52.64 -1.08 -10.20
C PHE A 648 51.21 -1.64 -10.25
N LEU A 649 51.04 -2.96 -10.28
CA LEU A 649 49.73 -3.61 -10.17
C LEU A 649 49.09 -3.37 -8.81
N PHE A 650 49.86 -3.41 -7.73
CA PHE A 650 49.40 -3.09 -6.37
C PHE A 650 48.99 -1.63 -6.24
N TYR A 651 49.79 -0.72 -6.80
CA TYR A 651 49.50 0.71 -6.85
C TYR A 651 48.22 1.00 -7.64
N ASN A 652 48.05 0.39 -8.83
CA ASN A 652 46.83 0.54 -9.63
C ASN A 652 45.60 -0.10 -8.99
N TYR A 653 45.77 -1.20 -8.25
CA TYR A 653 44.70 -1.86 -7.52
C TYR A 653 44.13 -0.96 -6.41
N PHE A 654 45.01 -0.24 -5.69
CA PHE A 654 44.58 0.74 -4.68
C PHE A 654 44.04 2.04 -5.30
N SER A 655 44.65 2.54 -6.37
CA SER A 655 44.23 3.76 -7.08
C SER A 655 42.80 3.66 -7.63
N LYS A 656 42.37 2.49 -8.11
CA LYS A 656 41.02 2.30 -8.67
C LYS A 656 39.88 2.33 -7.64
N ARG A 657 40.14 2.17 -6.34
CA ARG A 657 39.08 2.28 -5.31
C ARG A 657 38.68 3.72 -4.99
N LYS A 658 39.45 4.74 -5.43
CA LYS A 658 39.10 6.16 -5.21
C LYS A 658 37.99 6.71 -6.12
N LYS A 659 37.65 6.08 -7.25
CA LYS A 659 36.77 6.69 -8.27
C LYS A 659 35.33 6.16 -8.35
N THR A 660 34.88 5.34 -7.40
CA THR A 660 33.52 4.74 -7.46
C THR A 660 32.63 5.07 -6.25
N LYS A 661 33.03 6.02 -5.39
CA LYS A 661 32.17 6.53 -4.30
C LYS A 661 31.67 7.97 -4.48
N GLU A 662 31.98 8.64 -5.60
CA GLU A 662 31.65 10.08 -5.80
C GLU A 662 30.53 10.33 -6.84
N LYS A 663 29.74 9.32 -7.20
CA LYS A 663 28.62 9.49 -8.17
C LYS A 663 27.29 8.87 -7.74
N ARG A 664 27.06 8.71 -6.45
CA ARG A 664 25.78 8.27 -5.90
C ARG A 664 25.39 9.01 -4.62
N GLU A 665 25.47 10.35 -4.64
CA GLU A 665 24.81 11.20 -3.65
C GLU A 665 24.32 12.49 -4.32
N ILE A 666 23.25 12.40 -5.11
CA ILE A 666 22.30 13.50 -5.34
C ILE A 666 20.92 12.85 -5.38
N LYS A 667 20.32 12.67 -4.21
CA LYS A 667 18.88 12.80 -3.89
C LYS A 667 18.60 12.09 -2.55
N LYS A 668 17.91 12.84 -1.69
CA LYS A 668 17.36 12.52 -0.36
C LYS A 668 18.30 12.78 0.83
N SER A 669 18.07 13.94 1.43
CA SER A 669 18.44 14.36 2.77
C SER A 669 17.58 13.65 3.81
N GLU A 670 18.20 12.98 4.79
CA GLU A 670 17.89 13.13 6.22
C GLU A 670 18.96 12.44 7.08
N LYS A 671 19.23 13.05 8.24
CA LYS A 671 20.44 12.90 9.07
C LYS A 671 20.42 11.67 10.00
N LYS A 672 21.59 11.06 10.24
CA LYS A 672 22.13 10.62 11.56
C LYS A 672 23.62 10.19 11.48
N PRO A 673 24.39 10.21 12.58
CA PRO A 673 25.86 10.35 12.56
C PRO A 673 26.61 9.02 12.48
N MET A 674 27.76 8.99 11.79
CA MET A 674 28.58 7.79 11.61
C MET A 674 29.94 7.94 12.30
N GLU A 675 30.18 7.09 13.29
CA GLU A 675 31.41 6.98 14.05
C GLU A 675 32.49 6.12 13.36
N LYS A 676 33.74 6.57 13.52
CA LYS A 676 35.04 5.88 13.48
C LYS A 676 35.21 4.62 12.59
N ILE A 677 35.85 4.81 11.42
CA ILE A 677 36.64 3.76 10.74
C ILE A 677 37.98 4.36 10.27
N LEU A 678 38.94 4.52 11.20
CA LEU A 678 40.31 4.96 10.90
C LEU A 678 41.41 4.00 11.42
N GLY A 679 41.06 2.81 11.93
CA GLY A 679 42.05 1.88 12.52
C GLY A 679 42.80 0.96 11.53
N SER A 680 42.17 0.58 10.41
CA SER A 680 42.71 -0.50 9.55
C SER A 680 43.86 -0.06 8.62
N LYS A 681 43.93 1.22 8.24
CA LYS A 681 44.92 1.71 7.26
C LYS A 681 46.30 1.95 7.87
N ILE A 682 46.37 2.29 9.16
CA ILE A 682 47.62 2.58 9.87
C ILE A 682 48.39 1.28 10.15
N MET A 683 47.69 0.22 10.55
CA MET A 683 48.28 -1.10 10.80
C MET A 683 48.93 -1.73 9.56
N PHE A 684 48.34 -1.54 8.38
CA PHE A 684 48.91 -2.07 7.14
C PHE A 684 50.16 -1.30 6.69
N PHE A 685 50.21 0.01 6.92
CA PHE A 685 51.38 0.83 6.59
C PHE A 685 52.57 0.51 7.51
N MET A 686 52.33 0.30 8.81
CA MET A 686 53.38 -0.19 9.73
C MET A 686 53.96 -1.55 9.31
N GLY A 687 53.11 -2.47 8.85
CA GLY A 687 53.57 -3.78 8.39
C GLY A 687 54.55 -3.71 7.21
N ILE A 688 54.31 -2.80 6.26
CA ILE A 688 55.21 -2.58 5.12
C ILE A 688 56.52 -1.92 5.58
N VAL A 689 56.43 -0.95 6.49
CA VAL A 689 57.63 -0.27 7.04
C VAL A 689 58.53 -1.25 7.81
N LEU A 690 57.95 -2.16 8.59
CA LEU A 690 58.71 -3.19 9.31
C LEU A 690 59.39 -4.20 8.38
N ILE A 691 58.74 -4.60 7.29
CA ILE A 691 59.34 -5.50 6.28
C ILE A 691 60.50 -4.80 5.56
N LEU A 692 60.33 -3.52 5.19
CA LEU A 692 61.39 -2.74 4.55
C LEU A 692 62.56 -2.48 5.50
N ALA A 693 62.30 -2.20 6.78
CA ALA A 693 63.34 -2.07 7.80
C ALA A 693 64.10 -3.39 8.02
N GLY A 694 63.41 -4.53 8.04
CA GLY A 694 64.04 -5.85 8.13
C GLY A 694 64.93 -6.16 6.93
N LEU A 695 64.47 -5.90 5.70
CA LEU A 695 65.27 -6.05 4.49
C LEU A 695 66.49 -5.11 4.46
N SER A 696 66.32 -3.87 4.92
CA SER A 696 67.41 -2.90 5.00
C SER A 696 68.46 -3.32 6.03
N SER A 697 68.04 -3.88 7.17
CA SER A 697 68.95 -4.37 8.21
C SER A 697 69.73 -5.60 7.77
N VAL A 698 69.11 -6.50 7.00
CA VAL A 698 69.80 -7.64 6.36
C VAL A 698 70.84 -7.18 5.32
N LEU A 699 70.50 -6.18 4.50
CA LEU A 699 71.43 -5.62 3.51
C LEU A 699 72.66 -4.95 4.17
N ILE A 700 72.47 -4.29 5.31
CA ILE A 700 73.56 -3.70 6.09
C ILE A 700 74.39 -4.79 6.78
N TYR A 701 73.75 -5.82 7.36
CA TYR A 701 74.43 -6.89 8.08
C TYR A 701 75.40 -7.71 7.20
N TYR A 702 75.05 -7.92 5.92
CA TYR A 702 75.90 -8.66 4.98
C TYR A 702 76.88 -7.78 4.18
N ASN A 703 76.95 -6.48 4.47
CA ASN A 703 77.84 -5.52 3.79
C ASN A 703 77.71 -5.52 2.26
N LEU A 704 76.53 -5.87 1.73
CA LEU A 704 76.23 -6.04 0.30
C LEU A 704 76.22 -4.71 -0.49
N PHE A 705 76.32 -3.57 0.20
CA PHE A 705 76.22 -2.25 -0.44
C PHE A 705 77.40 -1.94 -1.36
N ASP A 706 78.60 -2.41 -1.03
CA ASP A 706 79.80 -2.15 -1.85
C ASP A 706 79.80 -3.01 -3.13
N GLU A 707 79.37 -4.28 -3.05
CA GLU A 707 79.24 -5.15 -4.24
C GLU A 707 78.15 -4.66 -5.21
N ILE A 708 77.05 -4.10 -4.68
CA ILE A 708 75.97 -3.54 -5.50
C ILE A 708 76.43 -2.26 -6.21
N LYS A 709 77.29 -1.45 -5.57
CA LYS A 709 77.82 -0.22 -6.17
C LYS A 709 78.71 -0.51 -7.38
N ASP A 710 79.61 -1.50 -7.27
CA ASP A 710 80.47 -1.90 -8.38
C ASP A 710 79.69 -2.56 -9.51
N PHE A 711 78.64 -3.32 -9.17
CA PHE A 711 77.70 -3.88 -10.14
C PHE A 711 76.96 -2.78 -10.93
N PHE A 712 76.49 -1.72 -10.28
CA PHE A 712 75.81 -0.62 -10.97
C PHE A 712 76.76 0.19 -11.85
N VAL A 713 78.02 0.36 -11.46
CA VAL A 713 79.02 1.05 -12.28
C VAL A 713 79.30 0.24 -13.55
N LEU A 714 79.52 -1.09 -13.41
CA LEU A 714 79.87 -1.98 -14.52
C LEU A 714 78.73 -2.15 -15.55
N TYR A 715 77.46 -2.11 -15.09
CA TYR A 715 76.29 -2.37 -15.94
C TYR A 715 75.39 -1.14 -16.19
N SER A 716 75.81 0.05 -15.75
CA SER A 716 75.08 1.31 -15.91
C SER A 716 74.63 1.57 -17.36
N TYR A 717 75.48 1.26 -18.34
CA TYR A 717 75.18 1.45 -19.77
C TYR A 717 73.99 0.59 -20.24
N TYR A 718 73.87 -0.65 -19.75
CA TYR A 718 72.75 -1.54 -20.10
C TYR A 718 71.44 -1.10 -19.44
N PHE A 719 71.51 -0.55 -18.22
CA PHE A 719 70.34 0.02 -17.55
C PHE A 719 69.81 1.24 -18.29
N VAL A 720 70.69 2.15 -18.71
CA VAL A 720 70.31 3.33 -19.51
C VAL A 720 69.70 2.91 -20.85
N LEU A 721 70.32 1.96 -21.55
CA LEU A 721 69.79 1.41 -22.81
C LEU A 721 68.40 0.77 -22.62
N GLY A 722 68.21 -0.01 -21.56
CA GLY A 722 66.93 -0.63 -21.22
C GLY A 722 65.82 0.39 -20.93
N ILE A 723 66.15 1.48 -20.23
CA ILE A 723 65.21 2.58 -19.96
C ILE A 723 64.84 3.31 -21.25
N ILE A 724 65.80 3.56 -22.15
CA ILE A 724 65.54 4.19 -23.46
C ILE A 724 64.59 3.32 -24.30
N ILE A 725 64.83 2.00 -24.38
CA ILE A 725 63.95 1.06 -25.09
C ILE A 725 62.54 1.07 -24.48
N LEU A 726 62.43 1.06 -23.15
CA LEU A 726 61.14 1.09 -22.45
C LEU A 726 60.36 2.38 -22.74
N ILE A 727 61.02 3.55 -22.70
CA ILE A 727 60.42 4.84 -23.02
C ILE A 727 59.95 4.84 -24.49
N THR A 728 60.75 4.30 -25.40
CA THR A 728 60.42 4.22 -26.83
C THR A 728 59.17 3.37 -27.09
N ILE A 729 59.05 2.22 -26.40
CA ILE A 729 57.85 1.36 -26.46
C ILE A 729 56.62 2.10 -25.90
N ILE A 730 56.76 2.80 -24.78
CA ILE A 730 55.65 3.55 -24.18
C ILE A 730 55.18 4.68 -25.12
N VAL A 731 56.10 5.40 -25.75
CA VAL A 731 55.79 6.44 -26.73
C VAL A 731 55.09 5.84 -27.96
N ALA A 732 55.58 4.72 -28.48
CA ALA A 732 54.97 4.02 -29.61
C ALA A 732 53.53 3.56 -29.30
N LEU A 733 53.28 3.03 -28.10
CA LEU A 733 51.94 2.62 -27.64
C LEU A 733 51.00 3.81 -27.42
N LYS A 734 51.55 4.98 -27.06
CA LYS A 734 50.76 6.21 -26.89
C LYS A 734 50.40 6.84 -28.24
N LEU A 735 51.30 6.76 -29.22
CA LEU A 735 51.07 7.18 -30.61
C LEU A 735 50.08 6.26 -31.34
N SER A 736 50.16 4.93 -31.14
CA SER A 736 49.20 3.99 -31.76
C SER A 736 47.76 4.23 -31.29
N LYS A 737 47.58 4.62 -30.02
CA LYS A 737 46.26 5.04 -29.49
C LYS A 737 45.73 6.33 -30.10
N ARG A 738 46.59 7.29 -30.46
CA ARG A 738 46.18 8.50 -31.20
C ARG A 738 45.82 8.17 -32.66
N LEU A 739 46.58 7.30 -33.31
CA LEU A 739 46.30 6.85 -34.68
C LEU A 739 44.95 6.12 -34.79
N GLN A 740 44.63 5.28 -33.80
CA GLN A 740 43.33 4.59 -33.72
C GLN A 740 42.15 5.53 -33.44
N LYS A 741 42.39 6.74 -32.94
CA LYS A 741 41.33 7.75 -32.75
C LYS A 741 41.09 8.54 -34.04
N PHE A 742 42.15 8.81 -34.80
CA PHE A 742 42.08 9.50 -36.09
C PHE A 742 41.50 8.62 -37.21
N LEU A 743 41.66 7.29 -37.14
CA LEU A 743 41.04 6.34 -38.08
C LEU A 743 39.55 6.04 -37.76
N LYS A 744 39.00 6.65 -36.70
CA LYS A 744 37.64 6.39 -36.21
C LYS A 744 36.71 7.60 -36.31
N GLU A 745 37.27 8.77 -36.57
CA GLU A 745 36.61 9.98 -37.08
C GLU A 745 36.72 9.96 -38.61
#